data_AF-A0AAR2LQL5-F1
#
_entry.id   AF-A0AAR2LQL5-F1
#
_cell.length_a   1.000
_cell.length_b   1.000
_cell.length_c   1.000
_cell.angle_alpha   90.00
_cell.angle_beta   90.00
_cell.angle_gamma   90.00
#
_symmetry.space_group_name_H-M   'P 1'
#
loop_
_entity.id
_entity.type
_entity.pdbx_description
1 polymer ?
#
loop_
_entity_poly.entity_id
_entity_poly.type
_entity_poly.pdbx_seq_one_letter_code
_entity_poly.pdbx_strand_id
1 'polypeptide(L)'
;MNHFRTCAARLRPLTASKNAQNFSKQRPTAAGAPRTFQPIRCYTAPVTTEPFLNGTSSNYVEEMYYAWLENPKSVHKSWDIFFRNANAGAPPGAAYQSPPPLGVNFSGLSQAQAVVGAQPSVEKLVEDHLAVQSLIRAYQIRGHHVAQLDPLGIMDADLDLCVPMDIVTSSNKLGFYGLNEADLDKVFRLPTTTFIGGTESSLPLREIIRRLEMAYCQHIGVEFMFINDLEQCQWIRQKFEKPGVMQFTLEEKRTLLARMVRSTRFEEFLQRKWSSEKRFGLEGCESLIPALKTIIDKSSERGVESVILGMPHRGRLNVLANVIRKELEQIFCQFDPKLEAADEGSGDVKYHLGMYHRRINRVTDRNITLSLVANPSHLEAVDPVVQGKTKAEQFYCGDTEGNRVMSILLHGDAAFAGQGVVYETFHLSDLPSYSTHGTVHVVVNNQIGFTTDPRMARSSHYPTDVARVVNAPIFHVNADDPEAVMYVCNVAAEWRATFHKDVVVDLVCYRRNGHNEMDEPMFTQPLMYKQIKKQKHVLQKYAEKLIAEGVVTRLEYEEEIAKYDKICEEAYTRSKDEKILNIKHWLDSPWPGFFTLDGQPKSMSCPSTGLNEKELHHIGKVASSVPIEDFTIHGGLTRILKGRAAMVENRTVDWALGEYMAFGSLLKEGMHVRLSGQDVERGTFSHRHHVLHDQNVDKRTCIPMNYIDPNQAPYTVCNSSLSEYGVLGFELGFAMASPNALVLWEAQFGDFHNTAQCIIDQFICAGQAKWVRQNGIVLLLPHGMEGMGPEHSSARPERFLQMCKDDPDIFPVSSVWSAFDLQLYDCNWIVVNCSTPANYFHVLRRQILQPFRKPLIIFTPKSLLRHPEAKSSFDDMLPGTHFKRLIPEEGTASQNPAGVKRIIFCTGKVYYDLTKERKSKGMEDTVAIARFEQLSPFPFDLVKAEIDKYPEAEVIWCQEEHKNQGYYDYIKPRICTTIGRAHPVRYAGREPAAAPATGNKKAHLLELERFLDKAFNLDAFQDQP
;
A
#
# COMPACT_ATOMS: atom_id res chain seq x y z
N MET A 1 5.59 18.28 -52.41
CA MET A 1 6.59 18.01 -53.48
C MET A 1 7.89 18.70 -53.12
N ASN A 2 8.99 17.96 -53.31
CA ASN A 2 10.40 18.37 -53.35
C ASN A 2 11.14 18.74 -52.05
N HIS A 3 11.98 17.78 -51.67
CA HIS A 3 13.11 17.86 -50.75
C HIS A 3 14.28 18.69 -51.30
N PHE A 4 15.17 19.15 -50.40
CA PHE A 4 16.56 18.64 -50.21
C PHE A 4 17.63 19.71 -49.92
N ARG A 5 18.54 19.32 -48.99
CA ARG A 5 20.02 19.50 -48.96
C ARG A 5 20.67 20.64 -48.15
N THR A 6 21.04 20.25 -46.92
CA THR A 6 22.39 20.22 -46.29
C THR A 6 23.59 21.06 -46.78
N CYS A 7 24.34 21.50 -45.76
CA CYS A 7 25.82 21.47 -45.56
C CYS A 7 26.68 22.75 -45.70
N ALA A 8 27.25 23.19 -44.56
CA ALA A 8 28.67 23.11 -44.18
C ALA A 8 29.48 24.41 -43.91
N ALA A 9 30.22 24.33 -42.79
CA ALA A 9 31.61 24.76 -42.54
C ALA A 9 31.98 26.21 -42.12
N ARG A 10 32.49 26.27 -40.86
CA ARG A 10 33.71 26.92 -40.32
C ARG A 10 34.05 28.38 -40.69
N LEU A 11 34.33 29.20 -39.67
CA LEU A 11 35.47 30.12 -39.62
C LEU A 11 35.84 30.51 -38.17
N ARG A 12 37.13 30.81 -37.98
CA ARG A 12 37.90 31.03 -36.73
C ARG A 12 38.41 32.51 -36.73
N PRO A 13 39.29 32.98 -35.81
CA PRO A 13 39.15 34.22 -35.00
C PRO A 13 40.25 35.28 -35.26
N LEU A 14 40.40 36.33 -34.41
CA LEU A 14 41.62 37.15 -34.12
C LEU A 14 41.32 38.15 -32.94
N THR A 15 41.94 38.06 -31.73
CA THR A 15 43.13 38.78 -31.13
C THR A 15 42.97 40.31 -30.88
N ALA A 16 43.54 41.03 -29.89
CA ALA A 16 44.34 40.87 -28.63
C ALA A 16 44.46 42.30 -27.97
N SER A 17 44.78 42.54 -26.68
CA SER A 17 46.15 42.80 -26.12
C SER A 17 46.03 43.51 -24.73
N LYS A 18 46.81 43.21 -23.68
CA LYS A 18 48.09 43.80 -23.15
C LYS A 18 48.22 43.29 -21.68
N ASN A 19 49.33 43.11 -20.96
CA ASN A 19 50.77 43.43 -21.05
C ASN A 19 51.55 42.45 -20.15
N ALA A 20 52.86 42.32 -20.40
CA ALA A 20 53.78 41.35 -19.82
C ALA A 20 54.76 41.94 -18.78
N GLN A 21 55.47 41.07 -18.04
CA GLN A 21 56.91 41.22 -17.78
C GLN A 21 57.59 39.85 -17.59
N ASN A 22 58.82 39.74 -18.13
CA ASN A 22 59.59 38.56 -18.50
C ASN A 22 60.95 38.52 -17.76
N PHE A 23 61.66 37.37 -17.87
CA PHE A 23 63.12 37.15 -18.12
C PHE A 23 63.63 35.94 -17.30
N SER A 24 64.49 35.00 -17.76
CA SER A 24 65.07 34.67 -19.08
C SER A 24 65.91 33.36 -19.03
N LYS A 25 65.95 32.63 -20.17
CA LYS A 25 67.09 31.90 -20.84
C LYS A 25 67.82 30.75 -20.09
N GLN A 26 68.19 29.59 -20.67
CA GLN A 26 68.81 29.28 -21.98
C GLN A 26 68.69 27.74 -22.31
N ARG A 27 68.73 27.35 -23.60
CA ARG A 27 68.66 25.96 -24.16
C ARG A 27 70.07 25.39 -24.45
N PRO A 28 70.24 24.04 -24.54
CA PRO A 28 70.36 23.40 -25.86
C PRO A 28 69.68 22.02 -26.00
N THR A 29 69.80 21.48 -27.21
CA THR A 29 69.11 20.39 -27.93
C THR A 29 69.48 18.95 -27.55
N ALA A 30 68.50 18.01 -27.60
CA ALA A 30 68.50 16.76 -28.41
C ALA A 30 67.70 15.57 -27.79
N ALA A 31 66.94 14.88 -28.65
CA ALA A 31 66.46 13.49 -28.62
C ALA A 31 65.45 13.00 -27.54
N GLY A 32 64.28 12.54 -28.02
CA GLY A 32 63.52 11.44 -27.39
C GLY A 32 62.08 11.74 -26.89
N ALA A 33 61.08 11.43 -27.73
CA ALA A 33 59.67 11.08 -27.44
C ALA A 33 58.76 12.06 -26.62
N PRO A 34 57.47 12.25 -27.01
CA PRO A 34 56.59 13.17 -26.31
C PRO A 34 56.03 12.54 -25.02
N ARG A 35 56.47 13.06 -23.88
CA ARG A 35 55.75 12.97 -22.59
C ARG A 35 54.77 14.14 -22.48
N THR A 36 53.47 13.84 -22.38
CA THR A 36 52.49 14.69 -21.72
C THR A 36 52.49 14.40 -20.23
N PHE A 37 52.68 15.43 -19.40
CA PHE A 37 52.54 15.38 -17.94
C PHE A 37 51.06 15.53 -17.54
N GLN A 38 50.50 14.51 -16.90
CA GLN A 38 49.65 14.68 -15.71
C GLN A 38 50.39 14.07 -14.52
N PRO A 39 50.32 14.68 -13.33
CA PRO A 39 51.14 14.28 -12.18
C PRO A 39 50.55 13.04 -11.51
N ILE A 40 51.01 11.87 -11.92
CA ILE A 40 50.98 10.68 -11.07
C ILE A 40 52.14 10.83 -10.09
N ARG A 41 51.87 11.26 -8.86
CA ARG A 41 52.68 10.82 -7.72
C ARG A 41 52.08 9.50 -7.22
N CYS A 42 52.51 8.41 -7.86
CA CYS A 42 52.46 7.10 -7.25
C CYS A 42 53.45 7.09 -6.09
N TYR A 43 52.93 7.08 -4.86
CA TYR A 43 53.61 6.36 -3.79
C TYR A 43 53.01 4.95 -3.77
N THR A 44 53.53 4.07 -4.62
CA THR A 44 53.41 2.63 -4.37
C THR A 44 54.40 2.29 -3.27
N ALA A 45 53.96 2.46 -2.01
CA ALA A 45 54.49 1.67 -0.90
C ALA A 45 53.52 0.50 -0.68
N PRO A 46 54.00 -0.73 -0.45
CA PRO A 46 53.14 -1.87 -0.19
C PRO A 46 52.53 -1.73 1.23
N VAL A 47 51.37 -1.08 1.35
CA VAL A 47 50.58 -0.99 2.61
C VAL A 47 49.47 -2.04 2.61
N THR A 48 49.67 -3.19 1.95
CA THR A 48 48.70 -4.29 1.90
C THR A 48 48.86 -5.31 3.03
N THR A 49 49.80 -5.09 3.95
CA THR A 49 50.15 -6.04 5.02
C THR A 49 49.66 -5.63 6.41
N GLU A 50 49.23 -4.38 6.60
CA GLU A 50 48.67 -3.85 7.86
C GLU A 50 47.35 -3.13 7.57
N PRO A 51 46.22 -3.86 7.41
CA PRO A 51 44.95 -3.30 6.95
C PRO A 51 44.34 -2.25 7.88
N PHE A 52 44.83 -2.19 9.12
CA PHE A 52 44.47 -1.17 10.12
C PHE A 52 45.21 0.16 9.95
N LEU A 53 46.23 0.27 9.09
CA LEU A 53 46.92 1.52 8.75
C LEU A 53 46.35 2.13 7.46
N ASN A 54 45.14 2.66 7.55
CA ASN A 54 44.46 3.31 6.42
C ASN A 54 44.10 4.77 6.76
N GLY A 55 43.74 5.55 5.74
CA GLY A 55 43.46 6.99 5.91
C GLY A 55 42.29 7.31 6.85
N THR A 56 41.43 6.34 7.17
CA THR A 56 40.31 6.52 8.10
C THR A 56 40.68 6.20 9.56
N SER A 57 41.82 5.56 9.82
CA SER A 57 42.30 5.17 11.15
C SER A 57 43.51 5.97 11.63
N SER A 58 44.01 6.96 10.86
CA SER A 58 45.25 7.69 11.16
C SER A 58 45.25 8.36 12.53
N ASN A 59 44.17 9.05 12.89
CA ASN A 59 44.08 9.75 14.18
C ASN A 59 44.14 8.78 15.37
N TYR A 60 43.48 7.62 15.24
CA TYR A 60 43.50 6.60 16.29
C TYR A 60 44.89 5.98 16.47
N VAL A 61 45.61 5.71 15.37
CA VAL A 61 46.97 5.18 15.42
C VAL A 61 47.94 6.20 16.02
N GLU A 62 47.80 7.48 15.68
CA GLU A 62 48.61 8.57 16.26
C GLU A 62 48.35 8.70 17.77
N GLU A 63 47.09 8.70 18.21
CA GLU A 63 46.74 8.73 19.64
C GLU A 63 47.32 7.53 20.40
N MET A 64 47.24 6.31 19.84
CA MET A 64 47.85 5.11 20.43
C MET A 64 49.38 5.21 20.46
N TYR A 65 50.01 5.81 19.46
CA TYR A 65 51.45 6.01 19.44
C TYR A 65 51.91 7.02 20.49
N TYR A 66 51.19 8.15 20.64
CA TYR A 66 51.49 9.13 21.69
C TYR A 66 51.29 8.56 23.09
N ALA A 67 50.20 7.83 23.33
CA ALA A 67 49.98 7.13 24.60
C ALA A 67 51.07 6.09 24.89
N TRP A 68 51.56 5.39 23.87
CA TRP A 68 52.65 4.42 23.97
C TRP A 68 54.01 5.07 24.27
N LEU A 69 54.30 6.25 23.68
CA LEU A 69 55.52 7.02 23.96
C LEU A 69 55.58 7.51 25.41
N GLU A 70 54.44 7.91 25.99
CA GLU A 70 54.35 8.29 27.40
C GLU A 70 54.49 7.07 28.34
N ASN A 71 53.81 5.98 28.04
CA ASN A 71 53.91 4.73 28.79
C ASN A 71 53.54 3.53 27.91
N PRO A 72 54.47 2.63 27.57
CA PRO A 72 54.18 1.47 26.72
C PRO A 72 53.09 0.51 27.24
N LYS A 73 52.77 0.56 28.54
CA LYS A 73 51.71 -0.25 29.17
C LYS A 73 50.32 0.39 29.09
N SER A 74 50.20 1.63 28.63
CA SER A 74 48.91 2.35 28.50
C SER A 74 48.07 1.85 27.31
N VAL A 75 48.73 1.22 26.33
CA VAL A 75 48.10 0.66 25.14
C VAL A 75 48.04 -0.86 25.21
N HIS A 76 47.15 -1.45 24.41
CA HIS A 76 47.04 -2.91 24.32
C HIS A 76 48.37 -3.55 23.85
N LYS A 77 48.66 -4.76 24.32
CA LYS A 77 49.96 -5.44 24.09
C LYS A 77 50.31 -5.61 22.61
N SER A 78 49.30 -5.73 21.73
CA SER A 78 49.49 -5.77 20.28
C SER A 78 50.04 -4.46 19.72
N TRP A 79 49.62 -3.31 20.28
CA TRP A 79 50.15 -1.99 19.92
C TRP A 79 51.57 -1.78 20.47
N ASP A 80 51.86 -2.25 21.68
CA ASP A 80 53.23 -2.21 22.23
C ASP A 80 54.21 -2.99 21.37
N ILE A 81 53.84 -4.22 20.96
CA ILE A 81 54.67 -5.05 20.08
C ILE A 81 54.83 -4.39 18.70
N PHE A 82 53.72 -3.90 18.13
CA PHE A 82 53.72 -3.22 16.84
C PHE A 82 54.65 -2.00 16.84
N PHE A 83 54.51 -1.09 17.81
CA PHE A 83 55.33 0.12 17.88
C PHE A 83 56.79 -0.17 18.20
N ARG A 84 57.12 -1.17 19.04
CA ARG A 84 58.51 -1.59 19.26
C ARG A 84 59.17 -2.13 18.00
N ASN A 85 58.47 -2.98 17.27
CA ASN A 85 59.00 -3.56 16.04
C ASN A 85 59.16 -2.50 14.94
N ALA A 86 58.18 -1.61 14.80
CA ALA A 86 58.28 -0.47 13.89
C ALA A 86 59.47 0.45 14.25
N ASN A 87 59.66 0.77 15.53
CA ASN A 87 60.76 1.62 16.00
C ASN A 87 62.14 0.93 15.91
N ALA A 88 62.16 -0.41 15.93
CA ALA A 88 63.34 -1.23 15.67
C ALA A 88 63.68 -1.37 14.17
N GLY A 89 62.93 -0.68 13.28
CA GLY A 89 63.18 -0.66 11.84
C GLY A 89 62.57 -1.83 11.07
N ALA A 90 61.54 -2.50 11.62
CA ALA A 90 60.83 -3.55 10.90
C ALA A 90 60.20 -3.00 9.60
N PRO A 91 60.30 -3.72 8.48
CA PRO A 91 59.66 -3.30 7.23
C PRO A 91 58.13 -3.30 7.37
N PRO A 92 57.40 -2.45 6.61
CA PRO A 92 55.93 -2.41 6.63
C PRO A 92 55.31 -3.80 6.45
N GLY A 93 54.44 -4.21 7.37
CA GLY A 93 53.81 -5.54 7.36
C GLY A 93 54.44 -6.59 8.26
N ALA A 94 55.64 -6.33 8.79
CA ALA A 94 56.33 -7.25 9.70
C ALA A 94 56.33 -6.74 11.15
N ALA A 95 55.82 -5.53 11.40
CA ALA A 95 55.82 -4.94 12.73
C ALA A 95 54.74 -5.54 13.62
N TYR A 96 53.57 -5.87 13.04
CA TYR A 96 52.49 -6.52 13.77
C TYR A 96 52.75 -8.02 13.97
N GLN A 97 52.67 -8.49 15.22
CA GLN A 97 52.59 -9.92 15.55
C GLN A 97 51.36 -10.17 16.42
N SER A 98 50.50 -11.09 15.99
CA SER A 98 49.32 -11.48 16.78
C SER A 98 49.75 -12.05 18.13
N PRO A 99 49.14 -11.62 19.25
CA PRO A 99 49.38 -12.25 20.54
C PRO A 99 49.02 -13.75 20.48
N PRO A 100 49.76 -14.63 21.20
CA PRO A 100 49.40 -16.05 21.28
C PRO A 100 47.98 -16.19 21.86
N PRO A 101 47.13 -17.08 21.32
CA PRO A 101 45.76 -17.24 21.79
C PRO A 101 45.73 -17.65 23.26
N LEU A 102 44.90 -16.96 24.04
CA LEU A 102 44.61 -17.28 25.44
C LEU A 102 43.68 -18.49 25.50
N GLY A 103 44.24 -19.67 25.73
CA GLY A 103 43.47 -20.89 25.93
C GLY A 103 44.32 -22.14 26.24
N VAL A 104 44.41 -22.46 27.53
CA VAL A 104 44.78 -23.74 28.17
C VAL A 104 46.27 -24.14 28.22
N ASN A 105 46.85 -24.04 29.43
CA ASN A 105 48.09 -24.70 29.82
C ASN A 105 47.91 -26.22 29.86
N PHE A 106 48.54 -26.94 28.92
CA PHE A 106 48.86 -28.37 29.06
C PHE A 106 50.36 -28.55 29.38
N SER A 107 50.81 -27.98 30.49
CA SER A 107 52.15 -28.25 31.03
C SER A 107 52.13 -29.54 31.88
N GLY A 108 51.97 -30.68 31.19
CA GLY A 108 51.96 -32.00 31.83
C GLY A 108 52.21 -33.21 30.91
N LEU A 109 52.46 -33.01 29.61
CA LEU A 109 52.67 -34.13 28.67
C LEU A 109 53.95 -33.99 27.82
N SER A 110 55.01 -33.40 28.37
CA SER A 110 56.33 -33.35 27.72
C SER A 110 57.21 -34.59 28.03
N GLN A 111 56.59 -35.76 28.18
CA GLN A 111 57.28 -37.07 28.18
C GLN A 111 56.49 -38.15 27.40
N ALA A 112 55.77 -37.75 26.35
CA ALA A 112 55.19 -38.68 25.37
C ALA A 112 55.37 -38.23 23.90
N GLN A 113 56.29 -37.29 23.62
CA GLN A 113 56.60 -36.81 22.27
C GLN A 113 57.50 -37.75 21.44
N ALA A 114 57.41 -39.06 21.70
CA ALA A 114 58.03 -40.07 20.83
C ALA A 114 57.02 -41.01 20.16
N VAL A 115 55.71 -40.91 20.43
CA VAL A 115 54.70 -41.82 19.85
C VAL A 115 53.33 -41.15 19.65
N VAL A 116 53.22 -40.07 18.87
CA VAL A 116 52.01 -39.78 18.05
C VAL A 116 52.44 -38.86 16.90
N GLY A 117 52.73 -39.42 15.72
CA GLY A 117 52.59 -38.65 14.50
C GLY A 117 51.10 -38.40 14.29
N ALA A 118 50.66 -37.14 14.33
CA ALA A 118 49.32 -36.79 13.87
C ALA A 118 49.22 -37.23 12.40
N GLN A 119 48.37 -38.23 12.15
CA GLN A 119 48.25 -38.83 10.84
C GLN A 119 47.62 -37.82 9.85
N PRO A 120 48.13 -37.69 8.61
CA PRO A 120 47.54 -36.88 7.54
C PRO A 120 46.06 -37.18 7.24
N SER A 121 45.52 -38.28 7.78
CA SER A 121 44.15 -38.74 7.58
C SER A 121 43.11 -37.99 8.40
N VAL A 122 43.45 -37.43 9.57
CA VAL A 122 42.47 -36.76 10.46
C VAL A 122 42.19 -35.33 9.99
N GLU A 123 43.21 -34.58 9.59
CA GLU A 123 43.05 -33.23 9.03
C GLU A 123 42.19 -33.26 7.77
N LYS A 124 42.50 -34.18 6.85
CA LYS A 124 41.71 -34.38 5.63
C LYS A 124 40.26 -34.79 5.93
N LEU A 125 40.01 -35.60 6.96
CA LEU A 125 38.65 -35.96 7.37
C LEU A 125 37.87 -34.74 7.88
N VAL A 126 38.51 -33.87 8.66
CA VAL A 126 37.89 -32.62 9.14
C VAL A 126 37.60 -31.66 7.98
N GLU A 127 38.53 -31.52 7.04
CA GLU A 127 38.34 -30.74 5.81
C GLU A 127 37.17 -31.28 4.98
N ASP A 128 37.11 -32.59 4.73
CA ASP A 128 36.01 -33.23 4.00
C ASP A 128 34.66 -32.97 4.70
N HIS A 129 34.61 -33.00 6.04
CA HIS A 129 33.40 -32.68 6.81
C HIS A 129 32.96 -31.21 6.69
N LEU A 130 33.90 -30.26 6.75
CA LEU A 130 33.61 -28.83 6.57
C LEU A 130 33.17 -28.53 5.12
N ALA A 131 33.73 -29.24 4.15
CA ALA A 131 33.32 -29.20 2.76
C ALA A 131 31.88 -29.67 2.59
N VAL A 132 31.49 -30.80 3.20
CA VAL A 132 30.09 -31.29 3.17
C VAL A 132 29.13 -30.34 3.88
N GLN A 133 29.53 -29.72 4.99
CA GLN A 133 28.71 -28.70 5.64
C GLN A 133 28.50 -27.46 4.74
N SER A 134 29.56 -27.04 4.04
CA SER A 134 29.50 -25.92 3.09
C SER A 134 28.64 -26.25 1.87
N LEU A 135 28.69 -27.50 1.40
CA LEU A 135 27.83 -28.04 0.34
C LEU A 135 26.36 -27.99 0.75
N ILE A 136 26.00 -28.52 1.91
CA ILE A 136 24.62 -28.45 2.44
C ILE A 136 24.14 -26.99 2.49
N ARG A 137 24.99 -26.10 3.01
CA ARG A 137 24.68 -24.68 3.10
C ARG A 137 24.47 -24.02 1.74
N ALA A 138 25.24 -24.41 0.73
CA ALA A 138 25.09 -23.90 -0.63
C ALA A 138 23.72 -24.26 -1.22
N TYR A 139 23.26 -25.51 -1.09
CA TYR A 139 21.92 -25.91 -1.54
C TYR A 139 20.81 -25.16 -0.80
N GLN A 140 20.95 -24.95 0.52
CA GLN A 140 19.97 -24.17 1.29
C GLN A 140 19.87 -22.71 0.84
N ILE A 141 20.98 -22.09 0.42
CA ILE A 141 20.99 -20.69 -0.04
C ILE A 141 20.60 -20.57 -1.50
N ARG A 142 21.14 -21.42 -2.38
CA ARG A 142 21.14 -21.23 -3.84
C ARG A 142 20.50 -22.37 -4.63
N GLY A 143 20.01 -23.43 -3.97
CA GLY A 143 19.42 -24.58 -4.65
C GLY A 143 18.22 -24.21 -5.52
N HIS A 144 17.46 -23.19 -5.13
CA HIS A 144 16.33 -22.64 -5.89
C HIS A 144 16.71 -22.11 -7.28
N HIS A 145 17.97 -21.68 -7.51
CA HIS A 145 18.43 -21.22 -8.83
C HIS A 145 18.53 -22.35 -9.85
N VAL A 146 18.69 -23.60 -9.40
CA VAL A 146 18.78 -24.78 -10.28
C VAL A 146 17.53 -25.66 -10.20
N ALA A 147 16.48 -25.18 -9.52
CA ALA A 147 15.22 -25.89 -9.43
C ALA A 147 14.51 -25.94 -10.80
N GLN A 148 13.84 -27.07 -11.07
CA GLN A 148 13.07 -27.32 -12.29
C GLN A 148 11.70 -26.62 -12.23
N LEU A 149 11.72 -25.29 -12.13
CA LEU A 149 10.54 -24.46 -11.90
C LEU A 149 9.74 -24.17 -13.17
N ASP A 150 10.42 -24.02 -14.31
CA ASP A 150 9.76 -23.59 -15.55
C ASP A 150 9.13 -24.78 -16.31
N PRO A 151 7.79 -24.85 -16.43
CA PRO A 151 7.13 -25.90 -17.20
C PRO A 151 7.47 -25.86 -18.70
N LEU A 152 7.91 -24.72 -19.23
CA LEU A 152 8.26 -24.56 -20.64
C LEU A 152 9.69 -25.06 -20.94
N GLY A 153 10.57 -25.07 -19.95
CA GLY A 153 12.00 -25.35 -20.13
C GLY A 153 12.69 -24.32 -21.04
N ILE A 154 12.23 -23.07 -21.00
CA ILE A 154 12.78 -21.93 -21.76
C ILE A 154 13.45 -20.90 -20.85
N MET A 155 13.22 -20.97 -19.53
CA MET A 155 13.99 -20.22 -18.55
C MET A 155 15.40 -20.80 -18.49
N ASP A 156 16.31 -20.17 -19.23
CA ASP A 156 17.65 -19.95 -18.68
C ASP A 156 17.42 -18.98 -17.51
N ALA A 157 17.34 -19.53 -16.30
CA ALA A 157 17.03 -18.82 -15.06
C ALA A 157 18.16 -17.88 -14.63
N ASP A 158 18.64 -17.04 -15.55
CA ASP A 158 19.90 -16.36 -15.38
C ASP A 158 19.96 -15.19 -16.37
N LEU A 159 20.04 -13.96 -15.85
CA LEU A 159 20.50 -12.79 -16.63
C LEU A 159 21.98 -12.99 -17.04
N ASP A 160 22.69 -13.84 -16.30
CA ASP A 160 24.05 -14.33 -16.56
C ASP A 160 24.00 -15.87 -16.59
N LEU A 161 24.29 -16.52 -17.72
CA LEU A 161 24.26 -18.00 -17.97
C LEU A 161 25.08 -18.90 -16.99
N CYS A 162 25.47 -18.39 -15.84
CA CYS A 162 26.40 -19.00 -14.91
C CYS A 162 25.65 -19.67 -13.76
N VAL A 163 25.25 -20.93 -13.97
CA VAL A 163 24.84 -21.85 -12.89
C VAL A 163 25.87 -21.74 -11.75
N PRO A 164 25.46 -21.45 -10.49
CA PRO A 164 26.38 -21.28 -9.38
C PRO A 164 27.42 -22.42 -9.32
N MET A 165 28.70 -22.06 -9.28
CA MET A 165 29.81 -23.01 -9.34
C MET A 165 29.88 -23.93 -8.11
N ASP A 166 29.28 -23.50 -7.01
CA ASP A 166 29.21 -24.19 -5.74
C ASP A 166 27.98 -25.13 -5.61
N ILE A 167 27.06 -25.15 -6.57
CA ILE A 167 26.01 -26.18 -6.61
C ILE A 167 26.49 -27.34 -7.48
N VAL A 168 26.48 -28.56 -6.93
CA VAL A 168 26.94 -29.77 -7.61
C VAL A 168 25.90 -30.21 -8.64
N THR A 169 25.97 -29.68 -9.85
CA THR A 169 25.13 -30.11 -10.99
C THR A 169 25.82 -31.14 -11.90
N SER A 170 27.08 -31.45 -11.65
CA SER A 170 27.88 -32.48 -12.34
C SER A 170 29.08 -32.90 -11.48
N SER A 171 29.66 -34.08 -11.73
CA SER A 171 30.77 -34.58 -10.91
C SER A 171 32.02 -33.70 -10.95
N ASN A 172 32.24 -32.95 -12.04
CA ASN A 172 33.33 -31.97 -12.16
C ASN A 172 33.21 -30.81 -11.15
N LYS A 173 32.01 -30.52 -10.63
CA LYS A 173 31.79 -29.44 -9.65
C LYS A 173 32.08 -29.86 -8.20
N LEU A 174 32.21 -31.17 -7.90
CA LEU A 174 32.66 -31.64 -6.57
C LEU A 174 34.05 -31.08 -6.22
N GLY A 175 34.90 -30.87 -7.23
CA GLY A 175 36.24 -30.32 -7.07
C GLY A 175 36.26 -28.91 -6.48
N PHE A 176 35.18 -28.12 -6.59
CA PHE A 176 35.05 -26.82 -5.92
C PHE A 176 35.20 -26.93 -4.40
N TYR A 177 34.76 -28.05 -3.84
CA TYR A 177 34.82 -28.35 -2.41
C TYR A 177 36.04 -29.21 -2.01
N GLY A 178 36.96 -29.48 -2.95
CA GLY A 178 38.06 -30.42 -2.72
C GLY A 178 37.64 -31.89 -2.67
N LEU A 179 36.38 -32.20 -3.02
CA LEU A 179 35.81 -33.55 -3.06
C LEU A 179 35.91 -34.12 -4.49
N ASN A 180 35.94 -35.44 -4.62
CA ASN A 180 35.96 -36.15 -5.90
C ASN A 180 34.96 -37.32 -5.92
N GLU A 181 34.82 -38.00 -7.05
CA GLU A 181 33.88 -39.11 -7.20
C GLU A 181 34.14 -40.28 -6.23
N ALA A 182 35.39 -40.51 -5.81
CA ALA A 182 35.71 -41.56 -4.84
C ALA A 182 35.19 -41.23 -3.42
N ASP A 183 34.84 -39.97 -3.15
CA ASP A 183 34.30 -39.54 -1.86
C ASP A 183 32.77 -39.74 -1.77
N LEU A 184 32.09 -40.05 -2.89
CA LEU A 184 30.62 -40.19 -2.94
C LEU A 184 30.08 -41.27 -2.00
N ASP A 185 30.83 -42.35 -1.80
CA ASP A 185 30.41 -43.47 -0.96
C ASP A 185 30.96 -43.38 0.48
N LYS A 186 31.72 -42.31 0.80
CA LYS A 186 32.13 -42.01 2.18
C LYS A 186 30.92 -41.53 2.98
N VAL A 187 30.85 -41.97 4.24
CA VAL A 187 29.78 -41.62 5.18
C VAL A 187 30.18 -40.38 5.98
N PHE A 188 29.30 -39.38 5.98
CA PHE A 188 29.47 -38.14 6.72
C PHE A 188 28.38 -37.98 7.77
N ARG A 189 28.77 -37.55 8.96
CA ARG A 189 27.85 -37.08 10.01
C ARG A 189 27.19 -35.78 9.57
N LEU A 190 25.87 -35.71 9.68
CA LEU A 190 25.10 -34.53 9.31
C LEU A 190 25.19 -33.44 10.38
N PRO A 191 25.28 -32.16 9.99
CA PRO A 191 25.20 -31.06 10.94
C PRO A 191 23.80 -30.95 11.53
N THR A 192 23.67 -30.38 12.73
CA THR A 192 22.36 -30.13 13.37
C THR A 192 21.51 -29.09 12.63
N THR A 193 22.10 -28.42 11.64
CA THR A 193 21.45 -27.39 10.82
C THR A 193 20.76 -27.95 9.57
N THR A 194 20.62 -29.27 9.44
CA THR A 194 19.87 -29.92 8.36
C THR A 194 19.00 -31.07 8.88
N PHE A 195 17.90 -31.35 8.18
CA PHE A 195 16.94 -32.41 8.45
C PHE A 195 16.85 -33.44 7.32
N ILE A 196 17.75 -33.40 6.33
CA ILE A 196 17.81 -34.38 5.24
C ILE A 196 18.01 -35.82 5.75
N GLY A 197 18.61 -35.99 6.93
CA GLY A 197 18.78 -37.29 7.57
C GLY A 197 17.49 -37.93 8.08
N GLY A 198 16.44 -37.14 8.32
CA GLY A 198 15.27 -37.62 9.05
C GLY A 198 15.66 -38.11 10.45
N THR A 199 15.61 -39.42 10.66
CA THR A 199 16.07 -40.08 11.91
C THR A 199 17.55 -40.49 11.86
N GLU A 200 18.19 -40.46 10.70
CA GLU A 200 19.58 -40.84 10.49
C GLU A 200 20.53 -39.67 10.82
N SER A 201 21.60 -39.93 11.56
CA SER A 201 22.59 -38.90 11.94
C SER A 201 23.81 -38.83 11.01
N SER A 202 23.92 -39.76 10.06
CA SER A 202 25.02 -39.85 9.09
C SER A 202 24.54 -40.48 7.80
N LEU A 203 25.03 -40.01 6.66
CA LEU A 203 24.68 -40.51 5.32
C LEU A 203 25.90 -40.57 4.40
N PRO A 204 25.93 -41.47 3.40
CA PRO A 204 26.88 -41.37 2.30
C PRO A 204 26.76 -40.03 1.56
N LEU A 205 27.86 -39.43 1.09
CA LEU A 205 27.84 -38.16 0.36
C LEU A 205 26.88 -38.17 -0.84
N ARG A 206 26.83 -39.29 -1.57
CA ARG A 206 25.89 -39.51 -2.68
C ARG A 206 24.44 -39.31 -2.25
N GLU A 207 24.09 -39.84 -1.08
CA GLU A 207 22.74 -39.73 -0.53
C GLU A 207 22.45 -38.32 0.01
N ILE A 208 23.46 -37.65 0.59
CA ILE A 208 23.36 -36.24 0.99
C ILE A 208 23.01 -35.36 -0.21
N ILE A 209 23.77 -35.48 -1.31
CA ILE A 209 23.53 -34.72 -2.55
C ILE A 209 22.14 -35.03 -3.09
N ARG A 210 21.77 -36.31 -3.21
CA ARG A 210 20.44 -36.73 -3.71
C ARG A 210 19.30 -36.12 -2.88
N ARG A 211 19.39 -36.12 -1.55
CA ARG A 211 18.34 -35.57 -0.68
C ARG A 211 18.28 -34.04 -0.74
N LEU A 212 19.43 -33.36 -0.87
CA LEU A 212 19.48 -31.91 -1.09
C LEU A 212 18.87 -31.52 -2.44
N GLU A 213 19.20 -32.26 -3.51
CA GLU A 213 18.60 -32.07 -4.84
C GLU A 213 17.09 -32.28 -4.81
N MET A 214 16.61 -33.31 -4.09
CA MET A 214 15.18 -33.53 -3.88
C MET A 214 14.49 -32.37 -3.15
N ALA A 215 15.13 -31.81 -2.13
CA ALA A 215 14.55 -30.76 -1.29
C ALA A 215 14.55 -29.37 -1.95
N TYR A 216 15.59 -29.05 -2.73
CA TYR A 216 15.84 -27.68 -3.19
C TYR A 216 15.93 -27.50 -4.71
N CYS A 217 16.02 -28.57 -5.51
CA CYS A 217 16.36 -28.48 -6.94
C CYS A 217 15.37 -29.21 -7.87
N GLN A 218 14.26 -29.77 -7.35
CA GLN A 218 13.20 -30.39 -8.18
C GLN A 218 12.18 -29.33 -8.60
N HIS A 219 10.89 -29.66 -8.62
CA HIS A 219 9.80 -28.75 -8.96
C HIS A 219 9.48 -27.69 -7.89
N ILE A 220 10.24 -27.65 -6.79
CA ILE A 220 10.11 -26.67 -5.72
C ILE A 220 11.46 -26.00 -5.49
N GLY A 221 11.47 -24.67 -5.44
CA GLY A 221 12.58 -23.83 -5.03
C GLY A 221 12.19 -23.02 -3.80
N VAL A 222 13.06 -22.98 -2.80
CA VAL A 222 12.75 -22.37 -1.49
C VAL A 222 13.75 -21.26 -1.20
N GLU A 223 13.28 -20.01 -1.09
CA GLU A 223 14.09 -18.87 -0.66
C GLU A 223 13.68 -18.44 0.74
N PHE A 224 14.59 -18.64 1.69
CA PHE A 224 14.34 -18.33 3.10
C PHE A 224 15.60 -17.93 3.87
N MET A 225 16.78 -18.14 3.31
CA MET A 225 18.04 -17.96 4.02
C MET A 225 18.39 -16.51 4.34
N PHE A 226 17.64 -15.54 3.78
CA PHE A 226 17.69 -14.12 4.15
C PHE A 226 16.91 -13.79 5.44
N ILE A 227 16.10 -14.72 5.94
CA ILE A 227 15.35 -14.54 7.18
C ILE A 227 16.31 -14.51 8.36
N ASN A 228 16.23 -13.46 9.18
CA ASN A 228 17.12 -13.27 10.33
C ASN A 228 16.80 -14.19 11.51
N ASP A 229 15.57 -14.70 11.58
CA ASP A 229 15.09 -15.59 12.64
C ASP A 229 15.51 -17.05 12.40
N LEU A 230 16.26 -17.61 13.35
CA LEU A 230 16.78 -18.97 13.25
C LEU A 230 15.68 -20.03 13.39
N GLU A 231 14.68 -19.83 14.24
CA GLU A 231 13.59 -20.77 14.46
C GLU A 231 12.74 -20.89 13.19
N GLN A 232 12.41 -19.76 12.56
CA GLN A 232 11.75 -19.71 11.25
C GLN A 232 12.55 -20.45 10.18
N CYS A 233 13.87 -20.20 10.10
CA CYS A 233 14.73 -20.93 9.16
C CYS A 233 14.74 -22.44 9.42
N GLN A 234 14.83 -22.86 10.70
CA GLN A 234 14.80 -24.27 11.07
C GLN A 234 13.46 -24.91 10.76
N TRP A 235 12.35 -24.20 10.98
CA TRP A 235 11.01 -24.66 10.66
C TRP A 235 10.88 -24.94 9.16
N ILE A 236 11.35 -24.02 8.30
CA ILE A 236 11.32 -24.21 6.85
C ILE A 236 12.17 -25.42 6.45
N ARG A 237 13.39 -25.55 6.99
CA ARG A 237 14.22 -26.74 6.74
C ARG A 237 13.51 -28.03 7.16
N GLN A 238 12.84 -28.06 8.31
CA GLN A 238 12.08 -29.23 8.74
C GLN A 238 10.93 -29.58 7.80
N LYS A 239 10.29 -28.59 7.17
CA LYS A 239 9.24 -28.82 6.19
C LYS A 239 9.82 -29.42 4.92
N PHE A 240 10.85 -28.81 4.33
CA PHE A 240 11.31 -29.20 2.99
C PHE A 240 12.40 -30.29 2.97
N GLU A 241 13.25 -30.41 3.98
CA GLU A 241 14.38 -31.36 3.97
C GLU A 241 14.01 -32.76 4.47
N LYS A 242 12.97 -32.91 5.29
CA LYS A 242 12.62 -34.22 5.87
C LYS A 242 12.24 -35.22 4.75
N PRO A 243 12.78 -36.45 4.76
CA PRO A 243 12.39 -37.46 3.77
C PRO A 243 10.88 -37.77 3.82
N GLY A 244 10.25 -37.91 2.66
CA GLY A 244 8.86 -38.35 2.54
C GLY A 244 7.80 -37.27 2.75
N VAL A 245 8.18 -35.99 2.81
CA VAL A 245 7.24 -34.87 3.05
C VAL A 245 6.19 -34.67 1.94
N MET A 246 6.48 -35.14 0.72
CA MET A 246 5.63 -35.04 -0.47
C MET A 246 4.73 -36.28 -0.69
N GLN A 247 4.39 -37.01 0.36
CA GLN A 247 3.51 -38.18 0.25
C GLN A 247 2.03 -37.78 0.37
N PHE A 248 1.25 -38.10 -0.67
CA PHE A 248 -0.20 -37.87 -0.71
C PHE A 248 -0.96 -39.19 -0.58
N THR A 249 -2.05 -39.15 0.17
CA THR A 249 -3.03 -40.25 0.22
C THR A 249 -3.79 -40.37 -1.11
N LEU A 250 -4.34 -41.56 -1.36
CA LEU A 250 -5.15 -41.80 -2.56
C LEU A 250 -6.37 -40.88 -2.65
N GLU A 251 -6.95 -40.51 -1.50
CA GLU A 251 -8.11 -39.61 -1.43
C GLU A 251 -7.73 -38.16 -1.75
N GLU A 252 -6.58 -37.67 -1.26
CA GLU A 252 -6.07 -36.34 -1.60
C GLU A 252 -5.80 -36.24 -3.11
N LYS A 253 -5.20 -37.26 -3.71
CA LYS A 253 -4.96 -37.34 -5.16
C LYS A 253 -6.27 -37.30 -5.97
N ARG A 254 -7.29 -38.06 -5.56
CA ARG A 254 -8.63 -38.02 -6.19
C ARG A 254 -9.30 -36.65 -6.04
N THR A 255 -9.19 -36.03 -4.87
CA THR A 255 -9.73 -34.68 -4.61
C THR A 255 -9.03 -33.63 -5.47
N LEU A 256 -7.70 -33.73 -5.60
CA LEU A 256 -6.90 -32.86 -6.47
C LEU A 256 -7.31 -33.00 -7.93
N LEU A 257 -7.49 -34.23 -8.42
CA LEU A 257 -8.00 -34.49 -9.78
C LEU A 257 -9.36 -33.82 -10.02
N ALA A 258 -10.32 -34.00 -9.10
CA ALA A 258 -11.64 -33.39 -9.23
C ALA A 258 -11.58 -31.84 -9.24
N ARG A 259 -10.67 -31.23 -8.47
CA ARG A 259 -10.44 -29.78 -8.50
C ARG A 259 -9.80 -29.33 -9.82
N MET A 260 -8.84 -30.09 -10.34
CA MET A 260 -8.20 -29.84 -11.64
C MET A 260 -9.19 -29.95 -12.81
N VAL A 261 -10.10 -30.93 -12.77
CA VAL A 261 -11.20 -31.09 -13.74
C VAL A 261 -12.05 -29.82 -13.77
N ARG A 262 -12.52 -29.37 -12.60
CA ARG A 262 -13.34 -28.13 -12.50
C ARG A 262 -12.61 -26.90 -13.03
N SER A 263 -11.34 -26.75 -12.67
CA SER A 263 -10.49 -25.65 -13.13
C SER A 263 -10.38 -25.60 -14.65
N THR A 264 -10.03 -26.75 -15.26
CA THR A 264 -9.74 -26.84 -16.70
C THR A 264 -11.02 -26.78 -17.54
N ARG A 265 -12.04 -27.59 -17.17
CA ARG A 265 -13.28 -27.70 -17.94
C ARG A 265 -14.10 -26.42 -17.92
N PHE A 266 -13.97 -25.60 -16.88
CA PHE A 266 -14.62 -24.29 -16.84
C PHE A 266 -14.10 -23.36 -17.94
N GLU A 267 -12.78 -23.25 -18.12
CA GLU A 267 -12.18 -22.42 -19.17
C GLU A 267 -12.53 -22.93 -20.56
N GLU A 268 -12.45 -24.26 -20.78
CA GLU A 268 -12.82 -24.88 -22.05
C GLU A 268 -14.30 -24.65 -22.38
N PHE A 269 -15.18 -24.67 -21.37
CA PHE A 269 -16.58 -24.35 -21.54
C PHE A 269 -16.80 -22.90 -21.97
N LEU A 270 -16.14 -21.94 -21.31
CA LEU A 270 -16.20 -20.52 -21.68
C LEU A 270 -15.69 -20.31 -23.11
N GLN A 271 -14.54 -20.89 -23.46
CA GLN A 271 -13.97 -20.80 -24.80
C GLN A 271 -14.91 -21.38 -25.87
N ARG A 272 -15.61 -22.49 -25.57
CA ARG A 272 -16.56 -23.12 -26.48
C ARG A 272 -17.80 -22.27 -26.72
N LYS A 273 -18.35 -21.65 -25.66
CA LYS A 273 -19.60 -20.88 -25.74
C LYS A 273 -19.38 -19.44 -26.20
N TRP A 274 -18.25 -18.82 -25.84
CA TRP A 274 -17.94 -17.41 -26.07
C TRP A 274 -16.48 -17.22 -26.53
N SER A 275 -16.14 -17.77 -27.69
CA SER A 275 -14.77 -17.75 -28.23
C SER A 275 -14.22 -16.36 -28.54
N SER A 276 -15.09 -15.37 -28.79
CA SER A 276 -14.72 -13.99 -29.12
C SER A 276 -14.69 -13.05 -27.92
N GLU A 277 -15.08 -13.52 -26.73
CA GLU A 277 -15.19 -12.69 -25.54
C GLU A 277 -13.90 -12.71 -24.73
N LYS A 278 -13.44 -11.53 -24.31
CA LYS A 278 -12.31 -11.40 -23.39
C LYS A 278 -12.71 -11.90 -22.02
N ARG A 279 -11.99 -12.90 -21.51
CA ARG A 279 -12.22 -13.47 -20.18
C ARG A 279 -10.98 -13.50 -19.29
N PHE A 280 -9.78 -13.38 -19.88
CA PHE A 280 -8.51 -13.50 -19.17
C PHE A 280 -8.38 -14.85 -18.45
N GLY A 281 -8.54 -15.93 -19.23
CA GLY A 281 -8.63 -17.30 -18.76
C GLY A 281 -7.38 -17.80 -18.02
N LEU A 282 -7.56 -18.90 -17.30
CA LEU A 282 -6.53 -19.51 -16.46
C LEU A 282 -5.64 -20.52 -17.21
N GLU A 283 -5.85 -20.76 -18.50
CA GLU A 283 -5.18 -21.85 -19.22
C GLU A 283 -3.65 -21.72 -19.20
N GLY A 284 -2.98 -22.78 -18.74
CA GLY A 284 -1.54 -22.81 -18.44
C GLY A 284 -1.19 -22.60 -16.97
N CYS A 285 -2.17 -22.32 -16.09
CA CYS A 285 -2.02 -22.25 -14.63
C CYS A 285 -3.24 -22.85 -13.90
N GLU A 286 -3.83 -23.91 -14.43
CA GLU A 286 -5.05 -24.54 -13.92
C GLU A 286 -4.91 -25.02 -12.45
N SER A 287 -3.68 -25.24 -11.99
CA SER A 287 -3.32 -25.57 -10.60
C SER A 287 -3.65 -24.46 -9.58
N LEU A 288 -3.94 -23.22 -10.01
CA LEU A 288 -4.33 -22.12 -9.11
C LEU A 288 -5.60 -22.43 -8.32
N ILE A 289 -6.61 -23.04 -8.94
CA ILE A 289 -7.89 -23.35 -8.27
C ILE A 289 -7.70 -24.34 -7.13
N PRO A 290 -7.06 -25.51 -7.31
CA PRO A 290 -6.75 -26.37 -6.18
C PRO A 290 -5.80 -25.72 -5.17
N ALA A 291 -4.85 -24.87 -5.59
CA ALA A 291 -3.93 -24.16 -4.70
C ALA A 291 -4.68 -23.30 -3.69
N LEU A 292 -5.55 -22.40 -4.17
CA LEU A 292 -6.37 -21.54 -3.31
C LEU A 292 -7.26 -22.35 -2.37
N LYS A 293 -7.89 -23.41 -2.88
CA LYS A 293 -8.72 -24.27 -2.02
C LYS A 293 -7.90 -24.95 -0.94
N THR A 294 -6.69 -25.41 -1.24
CA THR A 294 -5.80 -26.03 -0.24
C THR A 294 -5.38 -25.03 0.83
N ILE A 295 -5.04 -23.79 0.46
CA ILE A 295 -4.76 -22.71 1.44
C ILE A 295 -5.98 -22.52 2.34
N ILE A 296 -7.17 -22.36 1.75
CA ILE A 296 -8.41 -22.12 2.50
C ILE A 296 -8.77 -23.30 3.42
N ASP A 297 -8.65 -24.54 2.94
CA ASP A 297 -8.95 -25.74 3.72
C ASP A 297 -8.00 -25.85 4.91
N LYS A 298 -6.69 -25.71 4.69
CA LYS A 298 -5.67 -25.80 5.74
C LYS A 298 -5.73 -24.66 6.74
N SER A 299 -6.04 -23.45 6.30
CA SER A 299 -6.31 -22.32 7.20
C SER A 299 -7.58 -22.56 8.03
N SER A 300 -8.64 -23.12 7.44
CA SER A 300 -9.88 -23.44 8.16
C SER A 300 -9.71 -24.54 9.20
N GLU A 301 -8.90 -25.57 8.92
CA GLU A 301 -8.50 -26.59 9.90
C GLU A 301 -7.86 -25.93 11.13
N ARG A 302 -7.04 -24.90 10.90
CA ARG A 302 -6.31 -24.13 11.92
C ARG A 302 -7.11 -23.01 12.59
N GLY A 303 -8.39 -22.85 12.27
CA GLY A 303 -9.30 -21.94 12.98
C GLY A 303 -9.74 -20.69 12.22
N VAL A 304 -9.28 -20.50 10.97
CA VAL A 304 -9.75 -19.38 10.14
C VAL A 304 -11.22 -19.58 9.75
N GLU A 305 -12.02 -18.55 10.02
CA GLU A 305 -13.46 -18.46 9.74
C GLU A 305 -13.75 -17.50 8.58
N SER A 306 -12.88 -16.54 8.29
CA SER A 306 -13.07 -15.54 7.24
C SER A 306 -11.79 -15.32 6.42
N VAL A 307 -11.93 -15.33 5.10
CA VAL A 307 -10.84 -15.06 4.15
C VAL A 307 -11.25 -13.92 3.24
N ILE A 308 -10.47 -12.83 3.25
CA ILE A 308 -10.64 -11.70 2.35
C ILE A 308 -9.64 -11.84 1.21
N LEU A 309 -10.11 -11.74 -0.03
CA LEU A 309 -9.32 -11.97 -1.23
C LEU A 309 -9.21 -10.69 -2.07
N GLY A 310 -8.01 -10.44 -2.58
CA GLY A 310 -7.73 -9.51 -3.67
C GLY A 310 -7.15 -10.26 -4.85
N MET A 311 -7.58 -9.96 -6.08
CA MET A 311 -6.97 -10.55 -7.27
C MET A 311 -7.16 -9.70 -8.53
N PRO A 312 -6.25 -9.82 -9.51
CA PRO A 312 -6.39 -9.18 -10.82
C PRO A 312 -7.37 -9.97 -11.72
N HIS A 313 -7.26 -9.76 -13.03
CA HIS A 313 -8.11 -10.38 -14.05
C HIS A 313 -7.83 -11.88 -14.26
N ARG A 314 -6.58 -12.34 -14.12
CA ARG A 314 -6.14 -13.69 -14.54
C ARG A 314 -6.88 -14.79 -13.76
N GLY A 315 -7.72 -15.56 -14.46
CA GLY A 315 -8.50 -16.65 -13.88
C GLY A 315 -9.60 -16.22 -12.91
N ARG A 316 -9.97 -14.93 -12.85
CA ARG A 316 -10.93 -14.41 -11.86
C ARG A 316 -12.30 -15.07 -11.94
N LEU A 317 -12.83 -15.28 -13.14
CA LEU A 317 -14.13 -15.95 -13.32
C LEU A 317 -14.10 -17.38 -12.79
N ASN A 318 -12.95 -18.05 -12.92
CA ASN A 318 -12.74 -19.39 -12.39
C ASN A 318 -12.66 -19.40 -10.86
N VAL A 319 -11.96 -18.43 -10.26
CA VAL A 319 -11.95 -18.24 -8.80
C VAL A 319 -13.36 -17.96 -8.27
N LEU A 320 -14.13 -17.09 -8.92
CA LEU A 320 -15.52 -16.83 -8.59
C LEU A 320 -16.37 -18.11 -8.64
N ALA A 321 -16.28 -18.88 -9.72
CA ALA A 321 -17.07 -20.09 -9.95
C ALA A 321 -16.67 -21.26 -9.03
N ASN A 322 -15.38 -21.50 -8.85
CA ASN A 322 -14.86 -22.75 -8.28
C ASN A 322 -14.21 -22.59 -6.89
N VAL A 323 -13.81 -21.37 -6.50
CA VAL A 323 -13.28 -21.06 -5.16
C VAL A 323 -14.33 -20.35 -4.31
N ILE A 324 -14.84 -19.19 -4.72
CA ILE A 324 -15.88 -18.45 -3.97
C ILE A 324 -17.24 -19.17 -4.07
N ARG A 325 -17.49 -19.80 -5.23
CA ARG A 325 -18.73 -20.51 -5.61
C ARG A 325 -19.93 -19.60 -5.73
N LYS A 326 -19.74 -18.54 -6.52
CA LYS A 326 -20.84 -17.81 -7.14
C LYS A 326 -21.60 -18.73 -8.10
N GLU A 327 -22.91 -18.57 -8.15
CA GLU A 327 -23.78 -19.33 -9.06
C GLU A 327 -23.36 -19.10 -10.52
N LEU A 328 -23.24 -20.19 -11.28
CA LEU A 328 -22.70 -20.17 -12.64
C LEU A 328 -23.59 -19.39 -13.59
N GLU A 329 -24.91 -19.50 -13.45
CA GLU A 329 -25.89 -18.76 -14.23
C GLU A 329 -25.69 -17.23 -14.13
N GLN A 330 -25.35 -16.73 -12.94
CA GLN A 330 -25.07 -15.31 -12.72
C GLN A 330 -23.75 -14.85 -13.35
N ILE A 331 -22.78 -15.77 -13.50
CA ILE A 331 -21.54 -15.49 -14.24
C ILE A 331 -21.82 -15.50 -15.74
N PHE A 332 -22.56 -16.50 -16.23
CA PHE A 332 -22.82 -16.72 -17.65
C PHE A 332 -23.74 -15.66 -18.27
N CYS A 333 -24.71 -15.13 -17.53
CA CYS A 333 -25.57 -14.05 -18.04
C CYS A 333 -24.78 -12.78 -18.37
N GLN A 334 -23.62 -12.54 -17.74
CA GLN A 334 -22.72 -11.41 -18.05
C GLN A 334 -22.08 -11.46 -19.44
N PHE A 335 -22.23 -12.58 -20.15
CA PHE A 335 -21.78 -12.72 -21.53
C PHE A 335 -22.91 -12.47 -22.54
N ASP A 336 -24.14 -12.22 -22.09
CA ASP A 336 -25.23 -11.84 -22.99
C ASP A 336 -25.19 -10.32 -23.25
N PRO A 337 -25.01 -9.88 -24.51
CA PRO A 337 -25.00 -8.46 -24.85
C PRO A 337 -26.36 -7.77 -24.69
N LYS A 338 -27.45 -8.51 -24.44
CA LYS A 338 -28.81 -7.99 -24.27
C LYS A 338 -29.21 -7.78 -22.80
N LEU A 339 -28.28 -8.02 -21.87
CA LEU A 339 -28.57 -7.91 -20.44
C LEU A 339 -28.86 -6.45 -20.07
N GLU A 340 -30.04 -6.19 -19.50
CA GLU A 340 -30.42 -4.87 -19.00
C GLU A 340 -30.04 -4.73 -17.52
N ALA A 341 -29.56 -3.56 -17.09
CA ALA A 341 -29.28 -3.28 -15.69
C ALA A 341 -30.57 -2.84 -14.97
N ALA A 342 -30.90 -3.46 -13.83
CA ALA A 342 -32.02 -3.02 -12.99
C ALA A 342 -31.61 -2.12 -11.81
N ASP A 343 -30.35 -2.20 -11.37
CA ASP A 343 -29.84 -1.42 -10.24
C ASP A 343 -29.16 -0.12 -10.72
N GLU A 344 -29.17 0.92 -9.88
CA GLU A 344 -28.42 2.15 -10.13
C GLU A 344 -26.92 1.91 -10.20
N GLY A 345 -26.25 2.58 -11.14
CA GLY A 345 -24.80 2.53 -11.31
C GLY A 345 -24.40 2.36 -12.78
N SER A 346 -23.13 2.57 -13.07
CA SER A 346 -22.56 2.26 -14.38
C SER A 346 -22.31 0.76 -14.57
N GLY A 347 -22.29 0.00 -13.47
CA GLY A 347 -21.70 -1.33 -13.44
C GLY A 347 -20.19 -1.29 -13.67
N ASP A 348 -19.59 -2.47 -13.83
CA ASP A 348 -18.19 -2.65 -14.22
C ASP A 348 -18.06 -3.95 -15.03
N VAL A 349 -16.90 -4.16 -15.65
CA VAL A 349 -16.63 -5.38 -16.42
C VAL A 349 -16.63 -6.62 -15.52
N LYS A 350 -17.10 -7.74 -16.07
CA LYS A 350 -17.31 -9.02 -15.37
C LYS A 350 -16.14 -9.52 -14.51
N TYR A 351 -14.90 -9.19 -14.89
CA TYR A 351 -13.67 -9.56 -14.19
C TYR A 351 -13.16 -8.49 -13.20
N HIS A 352 -13.99 -7.53 -12.79
CA HIS A 352 -13.74 -6.61 -11.67
C HIS A 352 -14.70 -6.81 -10.49
N LEU A 353 -15.82 -7.49 -10.72
CA LEU A 353 -16.90 -7.61 -9.74
C LEU A 353 -16.47 -8.42 -8.50
N GLY A 354 -16.94 -7.98 -7.34
CA GLY A 354 -16.69 -8.62 -6.06
C GLY A 354 -17.74 -9.68 -5.70
N MET A 355 -17.55 -10.34 -4.55
CA MET A 355 -18.53 -11.27 -4.01
C MET A 355 -18.32 -11.48 -2.52
N TYR A 356 -19.41 -11.56 -1.77
CA TYR A 356 -19.43 -12.06 -0.39
C TYR A 356 -20.22 -13.36 -0.33
N HIS A 357 -19.63 -14.42 0.23
CA HIS A 357 -20.33 -15.69 0.38
C HIS A 357 -19.93 -16.42 1.66
N ARG A 358 -20.92 -16.76 2.49
CA ARG A 358 -20.75 -17.60 3.67
C ARG A 358 -21.28 -19.00 3.37
N ARG A 359 -20.46 -20.02 3.60
CA ARG A 359 -20.80 -21.42 3.31
C ARG A 359 -20.08 -22.39 4.24
N ILE A 360 -20.46 -23.67 4.19
CA ILE A 360 -19.73 -24.74 4.87
C ILE A 360 -18.53 -25.17 4.01
N ASN A 361 -17.34 -25.18 4.60
CA ASN A 361 -16.20 -25.89 4.04
C ASN A 361 -16.39 -27.39 4.27
N ARG A 362 -16.58 -28.15 3.19
CA ARG A 362 -16.86 -29.61 3.26
C ARG A 362 -15.68 -30.45 3.74
N VAL A 363 -14.45 -29.92 3.70
CA VAL A 363 -13.27 -30.63 4.21
C VAL A 363 -13.21 -30.57 5.73
N THR A 364 -13.56 -29.42 6.31
CA THR A 364 -13.46 -29.16 7.76
C THR A 364 -14.79 -29.22 8.50
N ASP A 365 -15.90 -29.26 7.76
CA ASP A 365 -17.29 -29.11 8.22
C ASP A 365 -17.53 -27.83 9.04
N ARG A 366 -16.72 -26.79 8.80
CA ARG A 366 -16.83 -25.47 9.46
C ARG A 366 -17.43 -24.44 8.51
N ASN A 367 -18.13 -23.47 9.09
CA ASN A 367 -18.55 -22.29 8.33
C ASN A 367 -17.33 -21.43 7.98
N ILE A 368 -17.25 -21.02 6.73
CA ILE A 368 -16.25 -20.09 6.22
C ILE A 368 -16.91 -18.99 5.41
N THR A 369 -16.47 -17.76 5.65
CA THR A 369 -16.83 -16.57 4.90
C THR A 369 -15.71 -16.25 3.91
N LEU A 370 -16.06 -16.11 2.63
CA LEU A 370 -15.14 -15.70 1.59
C LEU A 370 -15.62 -14.36 1.04
N SER A 371 -14.73 -13.38 0.99
CA SER A 371 -15.02 -12.07 0.41
C SER A 371 -13.98 -11.71 -0.64
N LEU A 372 -14.35 -11.71 -1.91
CA LEU A 372 -13.51 -11.21 -3.00
C LEU A 372 -13.80 -9.73 -3.23
N VAL A 373 -12.80 -8.88 -3.01
CA VAL A 373 -12.96 -7.42 -3.14
C VAL A 373 -13.06 -7.02 -4.61
N ALA A 374 -13.99 -6.09 -4.90
CA ALA A 374 -14.09 -5.50 -6.23
C ALA A 374 -12.88 -4.58 -6.50
N ASN A 375 -12.35 -4.59 -7.72
CA ASN A 375 -11.13 -3.85 -8.04
C ASN A 375 -11.16 -3.24 -9.45
N PRO A 376 -10.49 -2.10 -9.67
CA PRO A 376 -10.29 -1.56 -11.00
C PRO A 376 -9.22 -2.37 -11.77
N SER A 377 -9.01 -2.01 -13.03
CA SER A 377 -7.90 -2.55 -13.84
C SER A 377 -6.51 -2.08 -13.41
N HIS A 378 -6.43 -1.10 -12.50
CA HIS A 378 -5.17 -0.61 -11.97
C HIS A 378 -4.62 -1.68 -11.02
N LEU A 379 -3.70 -2.49 -11.54
CA LEU A 379 -3.20 -3.69 -10.86
C LEU A 379 -2.59 -3.34 -9.50
N GLU A 380 -2.73 -4.25 -8.55
CA GLU A 380 -2.22 -4.13 -7.16
C GLU A 380 -2.85 -3.01 -6.31
N ALA A 381 -3.63 -2.08 -6.90
CA ALA A 381 -4.31 -1.02 -6.15
C ALA A 381 -5.34 -1.55 -5.12
N VAL A 382 -5.79 -2.80 -5.28
CA VAL A 382 -6.72 -3.47 -4.36
C VAL A 382 -6.03 -4.05 -3.12
N ASP A 383 -4.72 -4.28 -3.18
CA ASP A 383 -3.95 -4.96 -2.13
C ASP A 383 -4.13 -4.27 -0.76
N PRO A 384 -3.87 -2.95 -0.62
CA PRO A 384 -4.08 -2.29 0.65
C PRO A 384 -5.55 -2.27 1.08
N VAL A 385 -6.50 -2.21 0.13
CA VAL A 385 -7.95 -2.23 0.42
C VAL A 385 -8.36 -3.56 1.07
N VAL A 386 -7.81 -4.67 0.58
CA VAL A 386 -8.02 -6.00 1.18
C VAL A 386 -7.40 -6.08 2.58
N GLN A 387 -6.20 -5.54 2.77
CA GLN A 387 -5.55 -5.51 4.09
C GLN A 387 -6.37 -4.70 5.10
N GLY A 388 -6.83 -3.51 4.70
CA GLY A 388 -7.69 -2.66 5.52
C GLY A 388 -8.99 -3.33 5.93
N LYS A 389 -9.66 -3.98 4.98
CA LYS A 389 -10.89 -4.75 5.25
C LYS A 389 -10.63 -5.93 6.18
N THR A 390 -9.52 -6.65 5.97
CA THR A 390 -9.10 -7.77 6.84
C THR A 390 -8.87 -7.28 8.26
N LYS A 391 -8.18 -6.16 8.45
CA LYS A 391 -7.95 -5.56 9.78
C LYS A 391 -9.25 -5.14 10.45
N ALA A 392 -10.19 -4.58 9.72
CA ALA A 392 -11.47 -4.18 10.27
C ALA A 392 -12.33 -5.38 10.69
N GLU A 393 -12.36 -6.45 9.90
CA GLU A 393 -13.03 -7.70 10.26
C GLU A 393 -12.38 -8.33 11.51
N GLN A 394 -11.03 -8.35 11.59
CA GLN A 394 -10.31 -8.78 12.79
C GLN A 394 -10.74 -7.97 14.01
N PHE A 395 -10.79 -6.64 13.87
CA PHE A 395 -11.17 -5.73 14.94
C PHE A 395 -12.60 -5.96 15.43
N TYR A 396 -13.59 -5.98 14.53
CA TYR A 396 -15.00 -6.10 14.91
C TYR A 396 -15.40 -7.48 15.41
N CYS A 397 -14.68 -8.54 15.01
CA CYS A 397 -14.91 -9.88 15.54
C CYS A 397 -14.06 -10.23 16.78
N GLY A 398 -13.23 -9.28 17.26
CA GLY A 398 -12.37 -9.46 18.44
C GLY A 398 -11.14 -10.35 18.21
N ASP A 399 -10.72 -10.53 16.96
CA ASP A 399 -9.57 -11.34 16.58
C ASP A 399 -8.25 -10.55 16.67
N THR A 400 -7.77 -10.37 17.90
CA THR A 400 -6.55 -9.59 18.18
C THR A 400 -5.26 -10.29 17.74
N GLU A 401 -5.29 -11.61 17.55
CA GLU A 401 -4.13 -12.44 17.18
C GLU A 401 -4.15 -12.85 15.69
N GLY A 402 -5.21 -12.50 14.96
CA GLY A 402 -5.37 -12.84 13.54
C GLY A 402 -5.59 -14.32 13.24
N ASN A 403 -6.13 -15.07 14.21
CA ASN A 403 -6.36 -16.52 14.11
C ASN A 403 -7.64 -16.87 13.32
N ARG A 404 -8.63 -15.97 13.31
CA ARG A 404 -9.96 -16.21 12.75
C ARG A 404 -10.16 -15.56 11.39
N VAL A 405 -9.47 -14.46 11.12
CA VAL A 405 -9.58 -13.71 9.86
C VAL A 405 -8.22 -13.57 9.21
N MET A 406 -8.15 -13.88 7.92
CA MET A 406 -6.93 -13.76 7.11
C MET A 406 -7.20 -13.14 5.73
N SER A 407 -6.13 -12.76 5.04
CA SER A 407 -6.15 -12.32 3.65
C SER A 407 -5.37 -13.27 2.73
N ILE A 408 -5.83 -13.34 1.48
CA ILE A 408 -5.09 -13.94 0.36
C ILE A 408 -5.02 -12.91 -0.77
N LEU A 409 -3.82 -12.58 -1.21
CA LEU A 409 -3.61 -11.66 -2.33
C LEU A 409 -3.04 -12.41 -3.53
N LEU A 410 -3.68 -12.26 -4.68
CA LEU A 410 -3.22 -12.83 -5.94
C LEU A 410 -2.63 -11.73 -6.80
N HIS A 411 -1.53 -12.03 -7.49
CA HIS A 411 -0.80 -11.05 -8.28
C HIS A 411 -0.41 -11.62 -9.65
N GLY A 412 -0.14 -10.73 -10.61
CA GLY A 412 0.58 -11.08 -11.84
C GLY A 412 2.08 -10.79 -11.68
N ASP A 413 2.96 -11.59 -12.27
CA ASP A 413 4.42 -11.46 -12.12
C ASP A 413 4.95 -10.06 -12.43
N ALA A 414 4.55 -9.48 -13.56
CA ALA A 414 5.02 -8.15 -13.96
C ALA A 414 4.50 -7.03 -13.04
N ALA A 415 3.25 -7.16 -12.57
CA ALA A 415 2.63 -6.14 -11.73
C ALA A 415 3.16 -6.20 -10.28
N PHE A 416 3.34 -7.41 -9.74
CA PHE A 416 3.94 -7.64 -8.43
C PHE A 416 5.33 -6.99 -8.31
N ALA A 417 6.15 -7.11 -9.36
CA ALA A 417 7.49 -6.52 -9.39
C ALA A 417 7.51 -5.02 -9.73
N GLY A 418 6.50 -4.51 -10.45
CA GLY A 418 6.53 -3.18 -11.04
C GLY A 418 5.71 -2.11 -10.34
N GLN A 419 4.70 -2.47 -9.54
CA GLN A 419 3.81 -1.52 -8.88
C GLN A 419 4.30 -1.18 -7.46
N GLY A 420 4.59 0.10 -7.19
CA GLY A 420 5.10 0.54 -5.88
C GLY A 420 4.16 0.28 -4.70
N VAL A 421 2.84 0.21 -4.95
CA VAL A 421 1.84 -0.09 -3.91
C VAL A 421 2.00 -1.50 -3.32
N VAL A 422 2.63 -2.44 -4.04
CA VAL A 422 2.97 -3.78 -3.51
C VAL A 422 3.98 -3.64 -2.37
N TYR A 423 5.05 -2.89 -2.59
CA TYR A 423 6.03 -2.57 -1.57
C TYR A 423 5.40 -1.84 -0.38
N GLU A 424 4.58 -0.81 -0.66
CA GLU A 424 3.92 -0.06 0.41
C GLU A 424 3.01 -0.97 1.25
N THR A 425 2.33 -1.93 0.63
CA THR A 425 1.45 -2.89 1.32
C THR A 425 2.24 -3.87 2.18
N PHE A 426 3.33 -4.46 1.67
CA PHE A 426 4.24 -5.28 2.47
C PHE A 426 4.79 -4.48 3.66
N HIS A 427 5.17 -3.22 3.45
CA HIS A 427 5.71 -2.38 4.50
C HIS A 427 4.74 -2.17 5.68
N LEU A 428 3.43 -2.34 5.48
CA LEU A 428 2.42 -2.27 6.54
C LEU A 428 2.27 -3.57 7.36
N SER A 429 2.80 -4.70 6.89
CA SER A 429 2.47 -6.05 7.41
C SER A 429 2.77 -6.24 8.89
N ASP A 430 3.83 -5.63 9.41
CA ASP A 430 4.29 -5.76 10.80
C ASP A 430 4.08 -4.47 11.63
N LEU A 431 3.45 -3.43 11.06
CA LEU A 431 3.18 -2.20 11.80
C LEU A 431 1.98 -2.40 12.75
N PRO A 432 2.06 -2.03 14.05
CA PRO A 432 1.06 -2.42 15.05
C PRO A 432 -0.40 -2.11 14.70
N SER A 433 -0.65 -0.94 14.11
CA SER A 433 -2.00 -0.46 13.77
C SER A 433 -2.51 -0.90 12.39
N TYR A 434 -1.67 -1.59 11.60
CA TYR A 434 -1.94 -2.01 10.23
C TYR A 434 -1.82 -3.52 10.01
N SER A 435 -1.01 -4.21 10.82
CA SER A 435 -0.75 -5.63 10.70
C SER A 435 -2.04 -6.44 10.72
N THR A 436 -2.16 -7.34 9.74
CA THR A 436 -3.22 -8.33 9.58
C THR A 436 -2.75 -9.73 10.01
N HIS A 437 -1.61 -9.83 10.69
CA HIS A 437 -1.01 -11.08 11.16
C HIS A 437 -0.70 -12.06 10.01
N GLY A 438 -0.11 -11.52 8.94
CA GLY A 438 0.39 -12.29 7.82
C GLY A 438 -0.66 -12.58 6.72
N THR A 439 -0.25 -12.34 5.49
CA THR A 439 -0.99 -12.57 4.24
C THR A 439 -0.35 -13.71 3.44
N VAL A 440 -1.18 -14.56 2.82
CA VAL A 440 -0.67 -15.51 1.83
C VAL A 440 -0.75 -14.87 0.44
N HIS A 441 0.39 -14.60 -0.16
CA HIS A 441 0.52 -14.05 -1.51
C HIS A 441 0.68 -15.18 -2.53
N VAL A 442 -0.08 -15.13 -3.61
CA VAL A 442 0.00 -16.10 -4.72
C VAL A 442 0.28 -15.36 -6.01
N VAL A 443 1.50 -15.50 -6.53
CA VAL A 443 1.90 -14.87 -7.79
C VAL A 443 1.66 -15.84 -8.94
N VAL A 444 0.79 -15.46 -9.88
CA VAL A 444 0.54 -16.21 -11.12
C VAL A 444 1.62 -15.83 -12.13
N ASN A 445 2.80 -16.42 -11.96
CA ASN A 445 3.99 -16.12 -12.75
C ASN A 445 3.95 -16.87 -14.08
N ASN A 446 3.23 -16.28 -15.02
CA ASN A 446 3.08 -16.82 -16.36
C ASN A 446 4.21 -16.39 -17.31
N GLN A 447 5.25 -15.77 -16.74
CA GLN A 447 6.49 -15.38 -17.39
C GLN A 447 6.30 -14.34 -18.49
N ILE A 448 5.26 -13.51 -18.43
CA ILE A 448 5.00 -12.47 -19.43
C ILE A 448 4.01 -11.41 -18.92
N GLY A 449 4.40 -10.13 -19.01
CA GLY A 449 3.52 -8.99 -18.74
C GLY A 449 3.01 -8.38 -20.05
N PHE A 450 1.77 -8.70 -20.45
CA PHE A 450 1.25 -8.35 -21.78
C PHE A 450 2.13 -8.92 -22.91
N THR A 451 3.08 -8.13 -23.43
CA THR A 451 4.09 -8.46 -24.45
C THR A 451 5.53 -8.32 -23.93
N THR A 452 5.73 -8.03 -22.65
CA THR A 452 7.04 -7.76 -22.05
C THR A 452 7.59 -9.02 -21.40
N ASP A 453 8.78 -9.43 -21.83
CA ASP A 453 9.48 -10.59 -21.26
C ASP A 453 9.98 -10.31 -19.83
N PRO A 454 10.15 -11.34 -18.98
CA PRO A 454 10.64 -11.22 -17.61
C PRO A 454 11.95 -10.43 -17.49
N ARG A 455 12.88 -10.64 -18.45
CA ARG A 455 14.18 -9.96 -18.53
C ARG A 455 14.10 -8.45 -18.76
N MET A 456 12.94 -7.95 -19.20
CA MET A 456 12.66 -6.52 -19.41
C MET A 456 11.64 -5.96 -18.40
N ALA A 457 11.07 -6.80 -17.54
CA ALA A 457 10.01 -6.41 -16.62
C ALA A 457 10.53 -6.03 -15.22
N ARG A 458 11.75 -6.42 -14.86
CA ARG A 458 12.33 -6.24 -13.51
C ARG A 458 13.85 -6.22 -13.53
N SER A 459 14.45 -5.81 -12.40
CA SER A 459 15.91 -5.72 -12.21
C SER A 459 16.50 -6.83 -11.32
N SER A 460 15.68 -7.83 -10.96
CA SER A 460 16.07 -8.94 -10.11
C SER A 460 15.64 -10.28 -10.73
N HIS A 461 16.12 -11.39 -10.16
CA HIS A 461 15.94 -12.69 -10.78
C HIS A 461 14.47 -13.14 -10.75
N TYR A 462 13.81 -13.04 -9.60
CA TYR A 462 12.41 -13.41 -9.44
C TYR A 462 11.50 -12.18 -9.38
N PRO A 463 10.25 -12.25 -9.89
CA PRO A 463 9.29 -11.17 -9.68
C PRO A 463 8.98 -10.97 -8.20
N THR A 464 9.20 -11.99 -7.37
CA THR A 464 8.86 -12.02 -5.95
C THR A 464 9.85 -11.33 -5.02
N ASP A 465 10.97 -10.81 -5.54
CA ASP A 465 12.05 -10.25 -4.72
C ASP A 465 11.62 -9.01 -3.90
N VAL A 466 10.52 -8.34 -4.28
CA VAL A 466 9.92 -7.26 -3.48
C VAL A 466 9.54 -7.72 -2.07
N ALA A 467 9.14 -8.98 -1.88
CA ALA A 467 8.74 -9.53 -0.58
C ALA A 467 9.89 -9.67 0.42
N ARG A 468 11.16 -9.64 -0.06
CA ARG A 468 12.34 -9.69 0.80
C ARG A 468 12.45 -8.46 1.72
N VAL A 469 11.77 -7.35 1.41
CA VAL A 469 11.75 -6.15 2.26
C VAL A 469 11.27 -6.45 3.69
N VAL A 470 10.34 -7.40 3.85
CA VAL A 470 9.81 -7.83 5.16
C VAL A 470 10.30 -9.21 5.58
N ASN A 471 11.30 -9.77 4.88
CA ASN A 471 11.78 -11.13 5.10
C ASN A 471 10.67 -12.20 5.00
N ALA A 472 9.68 -12.03 4.12
CA ALA A 472 8.70 -13.08 3.86
C ALA A 472 9.36 -14.24 3.10
N PRO A 473 9.20 -15.51 3.51
CA PRO A 473 9.71 -16.64 2.75
C PRO A 473 9.00 -16.74 1.40
N ILE A 474 9.75 -17.19 0.39
CA ILE A 474 9.27 -17.33 -0.98
C ILE A 474 9.40 -18.80 -1.39
N PHE A 475 8.30 -19.37 -1.85
CA PHE A 475 8.24 -20.74 -2.35
C PHE A 475 7.89 -20.72 -3.83
N HIS A 476 8.87 -21.00 -4.67
CA HIS A 476 8.68 -21.17 -6.11
C HIS A 476 8.26 -22.60 -6.40
N VAL A 477 7.28 -22.77 -7.25
CA VAL A 477 6.79 -24.10 -7.62
C VAL A 477 6.37 -24.15 -9.07
N ASN A 478 6.75 -25.25 -9.73
CA ASN A 478 6.33 -25.56 -11.08
C ASN A 478 4.82 -25.86 -11.11
N ALA A 479 4.04 -25.02 -11.77
CA ALA A 479 2.58 -25.15 -11.80
C ALA A 479 2.08 -26.40 -12.54
N ASP A 480 2.93 -27.05 -13.34
CA ASP A 480 2.62 -28.32 -14.03
C ASP A 480 2.77 -29.56 -13.12
N ASP A 481 3.24 -29.40 -11.87
CA ASP A 481 3.21 -30.44 -10.84
C ASP A 481 2.18 -30.10 -9.74
N PRO A 482 0.92 -30.55 -9.90
CA PRO A 482 -0.14 -30.22 -8.95
C PRO A 482 0.13 -30.67 -7.51
N GLU A 483 0.85 -31.79 -7.31
CA GLU A 483 1.16 -32.29 -5.96
C GLU A 483 2.17 -31.39 -5.26
N ALA A 484 3.21 -30.93 -5.97
CA ALA A 484 4.16 -29.94 -5.45
C ALA A 484 3.47 -28.63 -5.08
N VAL A 485 2.56 -28.14 -5.94
CA VAL A 485 1.79 -26.92 -5.67
C VAL A 485 0.94 -27.07 -4.40
N MET A 486 0.25 -28.20 -4.21
CA MET A 486 -0.56 -28.44 -3.01
C MET A 486 0.29 -28.47 -1.75
N TYR A 487 1.46 -29.11 -1.81
CA TYR A 487 2.37 -29.19 -0.68
C TYR A 487 2.89 -27.80 -0.27
N VAL A 488 3.36 -27.00 -1.22
CA VAL A 488 3.81 -25.61 -0.96
C VAL A 488 2.69 -24.75 -0.39
N CYS A 489 1.48 -24.86 -0.95
CA CYS A 489 0.31 -24.12 -0.47
C CYS A 489 -0.10 -24.52 0.95
N ASN A 490 0.00 -25.81 1.29
CA ASN A 490 -0.17 -26.28 2.66
C ASN A 490 0.86 -25.60 3.57
N VAL A 491 2.16 -25.74 3.26
CA VAL A 491 3.24 -25.13 4.05
C VAL A 491 3.08 -23.62 4.22
N ALA A 492 2.63 -22.90 3.19
CA ALA A 492 2.34 -21.46 3.28
C ALA A 492 1.20 -21.15 4.27
N ALA A 493 0.11 -21.92 4.24
CA ALA A 493 -0.97 -21.79 5.22
C ALA A 493 -0.49 -22.09 6.65
N GLU A 494 0.36 -23.11 6.81
CA GLU A 494 0.97 -23.44 8.11
C GLU A 494 1.92 -22.34 8.58
N TRP A 495 2.73 -21.76 7.70
CA TRP A 495 3.64 -20.65 8.03
C TRP A 495 2.85 -19.46 8.57
N ARG A 496 1.83 -19.01 7.83
CA ARG A 496 1.00 -17.88 8.24
C ARG A 496 0.35 -18.15 9.59
N ALA A 497 -0.20 -19.34 9.80
CA ALA A 497 -0.81 -19.72 11.08
C ALA A 497 0.19 -19.92 12.23
N THR A 498 1.47 -20.17 11.95
CA THR A 498 2.50 -20.41 12.99
C THR A 498 3.19 -19.12 13.39
N PHE A 499 3.55 -18.29 12.41
CA PHE A 499 4.40 -17.12 12.61
C PHE A 499 3.68 -15.79 12.43
N HIS A 500 2.43 -15.79 11.96
CA HIS A 500 1.64 -14.58 11.74
C HIS A 500 2.31 -13.57 10.80
N LYS A 501 3.01 -14.10 9.78
CA LYS A 501 3.79 -13.33 8.81
C LYS A 501 3.41 -13.65 7.39
N ASP A 502 3.68 -12.69 6.52
CA ASP A 502 3.49 -12.84 5.08
C ASP A 502 4.33 -14.00 4.54
N VAL A 503 3.82 -14.63 3.48
CA VAL A 503 4.49 -15.70 2.73
C VAL A 503 4.07 -15.63 1.27
N VAL A 504 5.03 -15.88 0.37
CA VAL A 504 4.79 -15.82 -1.08
C VAL A 504 4.89 -17.21 -1.70
N VAL A 505 3.87 -17.57 -2.47
CA VAL A 505 3.85 -18.73 -3.36
C VAL A 505 3.95 -18.24 -4.80
N ASP A 506 5.08 -18.52 -5.44
CA ASP A 506 5.34 -18.19 -6.85
C ASP A 506 4.96 -19.39 -7.74
N LEU A 507 3.80 -19.30 -8.39
CA LEU A 507 3.30 -20.33 -9.31
C LEU A 507 3.90 -20.10 -10.69
N VAL A 508 5.05 -20.72 -10.95
CA VAL A 508 5.75 -20.62 -12.23
C VAL A 508 4.98 -21.45 -13.26
N CYS A 509 4.35 -20.74 -14.20
CA CYS A 509 3.36 -21.26 -15.12
C CYS A 509 3.54 -20.65 -16.51
N TYR A 510 2.53 -20.74 -17.37
CA TYR A 510 2.51 -20.07 -18.68
C TYR A 510 1.12 -19.55 -19.03
N ARG A 511 1.01 -18.80 -20.12
CA ARG A 511 -0.28 -18.32 -20.66
C ARG A 511 -0.54 -18.97 -22.01
N ARG A 512 -1.55 -19.83 -22.10
CA ARG A 512 -1.87 -20.58 -23.34
C ARG A 512 -2.19 -19.64 -24.52
N ASN A 513 -3.00 -18.62 -24.26
CA ASN A 513 -3.46 -17.64 -25.25
C ASN A 513 -2.63 -16.33 -25.18
N GLY A 514 -2.96 -15.34 -26.02
CA GLY A 514 -2.45 -13.97 -25.88
C GLY A 514 -2.86 -13.31 -24.55
N HIS A 515 -2.57 -12.02 -24.36
CA HIS A 515 -2.93 -11.35 -23.10
C HIS A 515 -4.43 -11.39 -22.82
N ASN A 516 -5.19 -11.25 -23.89
CA ASN A 516 -6.58 -11.69 -23.97
C ASN A 516 -6.69 -12.69 -25.12
N GLU A 517 -7.83 -13.37 -25.22
CA GLU A 517 -7.98 -14.51 -26.13
C GLU A 517 -8.02 -14.14 -27.62
N MET A 518 -8.17 -12.86 -27.94
CA MET A 518 -8.14 -12.32 -29.30
C MET A 518 -6.78 -11.75 -29.71
N ASP A 519 -5.83 -11.68 -28.78
CA ASP A 519 -4.49 -11.14 -28.99
C ASP A 519 -3.55 -12.21 -29.57
N GLU A 520 -2.69 -11.84 -30.52
CA GLU A 520 -1.74 -12.76 -31.19
C GLU A 520 -0.34 -12.60 -30.58
N PRO A 521 0.06 -13.48 -29.64
CA PRO A 521 1.29 -13.32 -28.90
C PRO A 521 2.54 -13.71 -29.68
N MET A 522 2.42 -14.44 -30.79
CA MET A 522 3.59 -14.82 -31.60
C MET A 522 4.26 -13.62 -32.28
N PHE A 523 3.59 -12.46 -32.35
CA PHE A 523 4.20 -11.22 -32.85
C PHE A 523 5.39 -10.76 -32.01
N THR A 524 5.40 -11.04 -30.70
CA THR A 524 6.43 -10.60 -29.76
C THR A 524 7.13 -11.76 -29.05
N GLN A 525 6.45 -12.88 -28.77
CA GLN A 525 6.99 -14.06 -28.07
C GLN A 525 6.96 -15.36 -28.90
N PRO A 526 7.51 -15.39 -30.13
CA PRO A 526 7.34 -16.53 -31.03
C PRO A 526 7.96 -17.84 -30.51
N LEU A 527 9.08 -17.79 -29.78
CA LEU A 527 9.75 -18.99 -29.27
C LEU A 527 9.01 -19.60 -28.08
N MET A 528 8.60 -18.77 -27.12
CA MET A 528 7.79 -19.17 -25.98
C MET A 528 6.48 -19.83 -26.45
N TYR A 529 5.77 -19.21 -27.39
CA TYR A 529 4.49 -19.74 -27.85
C TYR A 529 4.62 -20.97 -28.76
N LYS A 530 5.74 -21.13 -29.49
CA LYS A 530 6.08 -22.42 -30.14
C LYS A 530 6.24 -23.55 -29.12
N GLN A 531 6.79 -23.26 -27.95
CA GLN A 531 6.93 -24.23 -26.88
C GLN A 531 5.60 -24.52 -26.19
N ILE A 532 4.82 -23.48 -25.85
CA ILE A 532 3.46 -23.61 -25.28
C ILE A 532 2.55 -24.46 -26.17
N LYS A 533 2.65 -24.31 -27.49
CA LYS A 533 1.87 -25.12 -28.45
C LYS A 533 2.18 -26.62 -28.38
N LYS A 534 3.38 -26.99 -27.95
CA LYS A 534 3.78 -28.40 -27.73
C LYS A 534 3.43 -28.90 -26.32
N GLN A 535 3.12 -28.00 -25.39
CA GLN A 535 2.86 -28.36 -24.01
C GLN A 535 1.52 -29.09 -23.87
N LYS A 536 1.60 -30.29 -23.31
CA LYS A 536 0.44 -31.06 -22.89
C LYS A 536 -0.28 -30.36 -21.73
N HIS A 537 -1.60 -30.42 -21.68
CA HIS A 537 -2.38 -29.79 -20.60
C HIS A 537 -2.10 -30.44 -19.24
N VAL A 538 -2.09 -29.63 -18.17
CA VAL A 538 -1.76 -30.09 -16.80
C VAL A 538 -2.70 -31.17 -16.32
N LEU A 539 -4.02 -31.00 -16.54
CA LEU A 539 -5.02 -32.03 -16.20
C LEU A 539 -4.70 -33.37 -16.86
N GLN A 540 -4.29 -33.36 -18.12
CA GLN A 540 -3.96 -34.58 -18.86
C GLN A 540 -2.69 -35.24 -18.30
N LYS A 541 -1.64 -34.45 -18.03
CA LYS A 541 -0.40 -34.95 -17.39
C LYS A 541 -0.71 -35.62 -16.05
N TYR A 542 -1.55 -34.98 -15.22
CA TYR A 542 -1.90 -35.48 -13.91
C TYR A 542 -2.81 -36.72 -13.95
N ALA A 543 -3.80 -36.73 -14.84
CA ALA A 543 -4.68 -37.89 -15.02
C ALA A 543 -3.89 -39.14 -15.46
N GLU A 544 -2.95 -38.99 -16.39
CA GLU A 544 -2.10 -40.09 -16.83
C GLU A 544 -1.21 -40.63 -15.70
N LYS A 545 -0.66 -39.75 -14.86
CA LYS A 545 0.08 -40.12 -13.65
C LYS A 545 -0.80 -40.96 -12.71
N LEU A 546 -2.01 -40.48 -12.39
CA LEU A 546 -2.90 -41.18 -11.46
C LEU A 546 -3.40 -42.53 -12.00
N ILE A 547 -3.59 -42.66 -13.31
CA ILE A 547 -3.94 -43.93 -13.95
C ILE A 547 -2.76 -44.90 -13.89
N ALA A 548 -1.54 -44.44 -14.17
CA ALA A 548 -0.34 -45.26 -14.10
C ALA A 548 -0.06 -45.76 -12.67
N GLU A 549 -0.38 -44.94 -11.66
CA GLU A 549 -0.28 -45.28 -10.24
C GLU A 549 -1.46 -46.15 -9.74
N GLY A 550 -2.49 -46.37 -10.55
CA GLY A 550 -3.68 -47.15 -10.16
C GLY A 550 -4.61 -46.44 -9.17
N VAL A 551 -4.48 -45.12 -9.01
CA VAL A 551 -5.32 -44.30 -8.10
C VAL A 551 -6.71 -44.11 -8.68
N VAL A 552 -6.82 -43.94 -10.01
CA VAL A 552 -8.09 -43.84 -10.73
C VAL A 552 -8.03 -44.66 -12.01
N THR A 553 -9.18 -45.16 -12.44
CA THR A 553 -9.35 -45.77 -13.75
C THR A 553 -9.66 -44.70 -14.80
N ARG A 554 -9.48 -45.06 -16.08
CA ARG A 554 -9.86 -44.18 -17.19
C ARG A 554 -11.36 -43.84 -17.17
N LEU A 555 -12.21 -44.79 -16.80
CA LEU A 555 -13.65 -44.60 -16.72
C LEU A 555 -14.02 -43.57 -15.65
N GLU A 556 -13.47 -43.68 -14.44
CA GLU A 556 -13.72 -42.72 -13.34
C GLU A 556 -13.29 -41.29 -13.72
N TYR A 557 -12.18 -41.15 -14.45
CA TYR A 557 -11.73 -39.86 -14.96
C TYR A 557 -12.71 -39.25 -15.98
N GLU A 558 -13.17 -40.05 -16.94
CA GLU A 558 -14.15 -39.62 -17.96
C GLU A 558 -15.51 -39.26 -17.33
N GLU A 559 -15.93 -39.99 -16.30
CA GLU A 559 -17.15 -39.70 -15.54
C GLU A 559 -17.09 -38.37 -14.78
N GLU A 560 -15.97 -38.05 -14.11
CA GLU A 560 -15.83 -36.79 -13.37
C GLU A 560 -15.79 -35.58 -14.33
N ILE A 561 -15.23 -35.72 -15.54
CA ILE A 561 -15.35 -34.72 -16.61
C ILE A 561 -16.81 -34.52 -17.00
N ALA A 562 -17.51 -35.60 -17.36
CA ALA A 562 -18.89 -35.55 -17.84
C ALA A 562 -19.83 -34.90 -16.81
N LYS A 563 -19.60 -35.17 -15.52
CA LYS A 563 -20.34 -34.59 -14.41
C LYS A 563 -20.22 -33.07 -14.34
N TYR A 564 -19.01 -32.52 -14.50
CA TYR A 564 -18.83 -31.06 -14.44
C TYR A 564 -19.34 -30.36 -15.71
N ASP A 565 -19.15 -30.98 -16.87
CA ASP A 565 -19.71 -30.49 -18.13
C ASP A 565 -21.24 -30.37 -18.06
N LYS A 566 -21.90 -31.37 -17.47
CA LYS A 566 -23.35 -31.34 -17.23
C LYS A 566 -23.77 -30.15 -16.37
N ILE A 567 -23.05 -29.89 -15.27
CA ILE A 567 -23.31 -28.73 -14.38
C ILE A 567 -23.22 -27.42 -15.17
N CYS A 568 -22.22 -27.27 -16.04
CA CYS A 568 -22.02 -26.06 -16.83
C CYS A 568 -23.12 -25.88 -17.90
N GLU A 569 -23.49 -26.94 -18.62
CA GLU A 569 -24.58 -26.88 -19.62
C GLU A 569 -25.94 -26.57 -19.00
N GLU A 570 -26.25 -27.15 -17.83
CA GLU A 570 -27.48 -26.84 -17.10
C GLU A 570 -27.54 -25.38 -16.65
N ALA A 571 -26.45 -24.86 -16.07
CA ALA A 571 -26.37 -23.47 -15.66
C ALA A 571 -26.41 -22.48 -16.85
N TYR A 572 -25.78 -22.82 -17.97
CA TYR A 572 -25.88 -22.04 -19.21
C TYR A 572 -27.29 -22.00 -19.79
N THR A 573 -28.06 -23.08 -19.61
CA THR A 573 -29.47 -23.08 -20.02
C THR A 573 -30.27 -22.12 -19.15
N ARG A 574 -30.10 -22.19 -17.82
CA ARG A 574 -30.76 -21.27 -16.87
C ARG A 574 -30.36 -19.81 -17.05
N SER A 575 -29.10 -19.54 -17.41
CA SER A 575 -28.62 -18.16 -17.57
C SER A 575 -29.30 -17.38 -18.71
N LYS A 576 -29.98 -18.08 -19.63
CA LYS A 576 -30.73 -17.44 -20.74
C LYS A 576 -32.08 -16.87 -20.29
N ASP A 577 -32.60 -17.34 -19.16
CA ASP A 577 -33.86 -16.85 -18.59
C ASP A 577 -33.63 -15.56 -17.76
N GLU A 578 -32.39 -15.33 -17.34
CA GLU A 578 -31.95 -14.12 -16.64
C GLU A 578 -31.79 -12.95 -17.61
N LYS A 579 -32.75 -12.03 -17.61
CA LYS A 579 -32.74 -10.84 -18.48
C LYS A 579 -32.25 -9.57 -17.78
N ILE A 580 -32.12 -9.62 -16.45
CA ILE A 580 -31.88 -8.46 -15.60
C ILE A 580 -30.66 -8.69 -14.72
N LEU A 581 -29.71 -7.77 -14.76
CA LEU A 581 -28.58 -7.75 -13.84
C LEU A 581 -28.91 -6.95 -12.56
N ASN A 582 -28.78 -7.63 -11.42
CA ASN A 582 -28.76 -7.00 -10.11
C ASN A 582 -27.30 -6.86 -9.65
N ILE A 583 -26.75 -5.65 -9.71
CA ILE A 583 -25.37 -5.33 -9.29
C ILE A 583 -25.20 -5.63 -7.79
N LYS A 584 -26.26 -5.51 -6.98
CA LYS A 584 -26.24 -5.86 -5.54
C LYS A 584 -25.86 -7.32 -5.26
N HIS A 585 -26.04 -8.24 -6.22
CA HIS A 585 -25.58 -9.64 -6.09
C HIS A 585 -24.05 -9.79 -6.12
N TRP A 586 -23.32 -8.70 -6.37
CA TRP A 586 -21.86 -8.65 -6.44
C TRP A 586 -21.24 -7.83 -5.29
N LEU A 587 -22.03 -7.53 -4.25
CA LEU A 587 -21.53 -6.84 -3.07
C LEU A 587 -20.55 -7.72 -2.29
N ASP A 588 -19.32 -7.23 -2.15
CA ASP A 588 -18.28 -7.77 -1.30
C ASP A 588 -18.44 -7.42 0.21
N SER A 589 -19.24 -6.42 0.58
CA SER A 589 -19.55 -6.02 1.98
C SER A 589 -21.04 -5.66 2.15
N PRO A 590 -21.93 -6.60 2.52
CA PRO A 590 -23.38 -6.36 2.45
C PRO A 590 -24.01 -5.51 3.57
N TRP A 591 -23.27 -5.12 4.63
CA TRP A 591 -23.78 -4.41 5.83
C TRP A 591 -25.16 -4.88 6.32
N PRO A 592 -25.26 -6.12 6.86
CA PRO A 592 -26.52 -6.70 7.28
C PRO A 592 -27.30 -5.80 8.25
N GLY A 593 -28.56 -5.53 7.93
CA GLY A 593 -29.45 -4.76 8.79
C GLY A 593 -29.30 -3.24 8.71
N PHE A 594 -28.36 -2.70 7.91
CA PHE A 594 -28.25 -1.25 7.69
C PHE A 594 -29.26 -0.75 6.65
N PHE A 595 -29.37 -1.46 5.52
CA PHE A 595 -30.33 -1.17 4.44
C PHE A 595 -31.64 -1.97 4.59
N THR A 596 -32.66 -1.61 3.80
CA THR A 596 -33.85 -2.45 3.55
C THR A 596 -33.48 -3.69 2.74
N LEU A 597 -34.41 -4.65 2.60
CA LEU A 597 -34.19 -5.86 1.77
C LEU A 597 -33.88 -5.51 0.30
N ASP A 598 -34.40 -4.38 -0.17
CA ASP A 598 -34.17 -3.88 -1.53
C ASP A 598 -32.87 -3.08 -1.67
N GLY A 599 -32.09 -2.93 -0.59
CA GLY A 599 -30.81 -2.21 -0.57
C GLY A 599 -30.91 -0.70 -0.39
N GLN A 600 -32.08 -0.19 0.00
CA GLN A 600 -32.34 1.25 0.18
C GLN A 600 -32.12 1.71 1.63
N PRO A 601 -31.85 3.00 1.88
CA PRO A 601 -31.86 3.56 3.24
C PRO A 601 -33.22 3.39 3.93
N LYS A 602 -33.23 3.16 5.24
CA LYS A 602 -34.48 3.02 6.02
C LYS A 602 -35.20 4.37 6.25
N SER A 603 -34.47 5.47 6.17
CA SER A 603 -34.95 6.85 6.23
C SER A 603 -34.07 7.69 5.32
N MET A 604 -34.53 8.87 4.92
CA MET A 604 -33.73 9.88 4.23
C MET A 604 -33.33 11.04 5.13
N SER A 605 -33.98 11.21 6.28
CA SER A 605 -33.71 12.34 7.18
C SER A 605 -32.49 12.10 8.07
N CYS A 606 -31.68 13.14 8.25
CA CYS A 606 -30.61 13.18 9.24
C CYS A 606 -31.11 13.83 10.54
N PRO A 607 -30.93 13.22 11.71
CA PRO A 607 -31.28 13.86 12.99
C PRO A 607 -30.36 15.06 13.31
N SER A 608 -30.73 15.80 14.36
CA SER A 608 -29.89 16.87 14.93
C SER A 608 -28.51 16.35 15.30
N THR A 609 -27.47 17.07 14.87
CA THR A 609 -26.08 16.77 15.18
C THR A 609 -25.59 17.45 16.46
N GLY A 610 -26.37 18.36 17.05
CA GLY A 610 -26.05 18.99 18.33
C GLY A 610 -26.10 18.05 19.53
N LEU A 611 -25.47 18.48 20.63
CA LEU A 611 -25.34 17.74 21.89
C LEU A 611 -25.86 18.54 23.08
N ASN A 612 -26.22 17.83 24.15
CA ASN A 612 -26.59 18.51 25.39
C ASN A 612 -25.38 19.22 26.00
N GLU A 613 -25.60 20.38 26.61
CA GLU A 613 -24.54 21.20 27.20
C GLU A 613 -23.69 20.43 28.24
N LYS A 614 -24.34 19.59 29.05
CA LYS A 614 -23.65 18.73 30.03
C LYS A 614 -22.64 17.80 29.36
N GLU A 615 -22.93 17.31 28.16
CA GLU A 615 -22.04 16.43 27.41
C GLU A 615 -20.86 17.18 26.82
N LEU A 616 -21.08 18.39 26.28
CA LEU A 616 -20.01 19.27 25.83
C LEU A 616 -19.03 19.58 26.97
N HIS A 617 -19.54 19.93 28.16
CA HIS A 617 -18.69 20.13 29.33
C HIS A 617 -17.97 18.85 29.77
N HIS A 618 -18.64 17.71 29.78
CA HIS A 618 -18.04 16.43 30.18
C HIS A 618 -16.87 16.04 29.27
N ILE A 619 -17.11 16.01 27.95
CA ILE A 619 -16.09 15.69 26.96
C ILE A 619 -14.96 16.73 26.99
N GLY A 620 -15.30 18.01 27.09
CA GLY A 620 -14.33 19.09 27.17
C GLY A 620 -13.41 19.00 28.39
N LYS A 621 -13.95 18.57 29.55
CA LYS A 621 -13.14 18.31 30.75
C LYS A 621 -12.12 17.20 30.51
N VAL A 622 -12.53 16.09 29.91
CA VAL A 622 -11.63 14.97 29.56
C VAL A 622 -10.58 15.42 28.54
N ALA A 623 -10.96 16.22 27.53
CA ALA A 623 -10.03 16.77 26.53
C ALA A 623 -8.95 17.70 27.12
N SER A 624 -9.17 18.18 28.34
CA SER A 624 -8.32 19.09 29.09
C SER A 624 -7.62 18.44 30.30
N SER A 625 -7.72 17.11 30.45
CA SER A 625 -7.16 16.39 31.61
C SER A 625 -6.08 15.38 31.23
N VAL A 626 -5.40 14.87 32.25
CA VAL A 626 -4.53 13.70 32.17
C VAL A 626 -5.14 12.65 33.12
N PRO A 627 -5.86 11.64 32.60
CA PRO A 627 -6.66 10.74 33.43
C PRO A 627 -5.84 9.65 34.14
N ILE A 628 -4.52 9.61 33.93
CA ILE A 628 -3.63 8.61 34.52
C ILE A 628 -2.82 9.24 35.66
N GLU A 629 -2.81 8.57 36.81
CA GLU A 629 -1.97 8.95 37.95
C GLU A 629 -0.48 8.75 37.64
N ASP A 630 0.38 9.58 38.26
CA ASP A 630 1.83 9.56 38.06
C ASP A 630 2.27 9.66 36.58
N PHE A 631 1.52 10.40 35.75
CA PHE A 631 1.84 10.60 34.33
C PHE A 631 2.39 12.02 34.11
N THR A 632 3.66 12.13 33.73
CA THR A 632 4.31 13.45 33.56
C THR A 632 4.24 13.90 32.10
N ILE A 633 3.48 14.95 31.82
CA ILE A 633 3.43 15.57 30.47
C ILE A 633 4.45 16.70 30.32
N HIS A 634 4.82 16.99 29.07
CA HIS A 634 5.65 18.17 28.74
C HIS A 634 4.97 19.48 29.17
N GLY A 635 5.71 20.43 29.74
CA GLY A 635 5.14 21.68 30.27
C GLY A 635 4.39 22.54 29.24
N GLY A 636 4.77 22.45 27.96
CA GLY A 636 4.02 23.07 26.85
C GLY A 636 2.61 22.48 26.69
N LEU A 637 2.43 21.17 26.90
CA LEU A 637 1.12 20.51 26.85
C LEU A 637 0.25 20.93 28.03
N THR A 638 0.83 21.12 29.22
CA THR A 638 0.09 21.65 30.38
C THR A 638 -0.58 22.98 30.06
N ARG A 639 0.10 23.87 29.31
CA ARG A 639 -0.48 25.14 28.85
C ARG A 639 -1.63 24.95 27.87
N ILE A 640 -1.50 24.00 26.93
CA ILE A 640 -2.54 23.68 25.95
C ILE A 640 -3.78 23.12 26.65
N LEU A 641 -3.62 22.16 27.57
CA LEU A 641 -4.73 21.58 28.32
C LEU A 641 -5.45 22.61 29.19
N LYS A 642 -4.70 23.50 29.88
CA LYS A 642 -5.30 24.63 30.60
C LYS A 642 -6.08 25.58 29.69
N GLY A 643 -5.58 25.83 28.47
CA GLY A 643 -6.27 26.60 27.45
C GLY A 643 -7.60 25.97 27.04
N ARG A 644 -7.64 24.64 26.87
CA ARG A 644 -8.88 23.89 26.60
C ARG A 644 -9.86 24.00 27.76
N ALA A 645 -9.41 23.82 29.00
CA ALA A 645 -10.26 23.96 30.18
C ALA A 645 -10.91 25.37 30.24
N ALA A 646 -10.12 26.42 30.02
CA ALA A 646 -10.64 27.79 29.98
C ALA A 646 -11.65 28.03 28.84
N MET A 647 -11.45 27.43 27.66
CA MET A 647 -12.43 27.52 26.57
C MET A 647 -13.75 26.84 26.94
N VAL A 648 -13.69 25.66 27.56
CA VAL A 648 -14.86 24.91 28.05
C VAL A 648 -15.62 25.72 29.11
N GLU A 649 -14.94 26.34 30.06
CA GLU A 649 -15.55 27.21 31.08
C GLU A 649 -16.24 28.43 30.45
N ASN A 650 -15.61 29.01 29.43
CA ASN A 650 -16.13 30.17 28.70
C ASN A 650 -17.19 29.81 27.63
N ARG A 651 -17.64 28.55 27.54
CA ARG A 651 -18.58 28.07 26.50
C ARG A 651 -18.12 28.37 25.07
N THR A 652 -16.81 28.29 24.83
CA THR A 652 -16.21 28.50 23.52
C THR A 652 -15.44 27.27 23.05
N VAL A 653 -15.31 27.09 21.74
CA VAL A 653 -14.52 26.01 21.16
C VAL A 653 -13.60 26.54 20.05
N ASP A 654 -12.39 25.98 19.99
CA ASP A 654 -11.51 26.06 18.82
C ASP A 654 -11.62 24.78 17.97
N TRP A 655 -10.84 24.69 16.90
CA TRP A 655 -10.91 23.56 15.96
C TRP A 655 -10.63 22.21 16.61
N ALA A 656 -9.58 22.15 17.44
CA ALA A 656 -9.17 20.91 18.10
C ALA A 656 -10.22 20.46 19.13
N LEU A 657 -10.80 21.39 19.89
CA LEU A 657 -11.85 21.06 20.86
C LEU A 657 -13.17 20.67 20.17
N GLY A 658 -13.53 21.32 19.07
CA GLY A 658 -14.69 20.93 18.24
C GLY A 658 -14.54 19.52 17.66
N GLU A 659 -13.36 19.18 17.16
CA GLU A 659 -13.03 17.80 16.72
C GLU A 659 -13.19 16.80 17.87
N TYR A 660 -12.58 17.11 19.02
CA TYR A 660 -12.61 16.25 20.20
C TYR A 660 -14.04 15.99 20.69
N MET A 661 -14.90 17.02 20.67
CA MET A 661 -16.32 16.91 21.02
C MET A 661 -17.09 16.05 20.02
N ALA A 662 -16.79 16.13 18.73
CA ALA A 662 -17.42 15.30 17.71
C ALA A 662 -17.02 13.83 17.88
N PHE A 663 -15.73 13.55 18.01
CA PHE A 663 -15.24 12.18 18.21
C PHE A 663 -15.73 11.61 19.54
N GLY A 664 -15.56 12.36 20.63
CA GLY A 664 -15.93 11.92 21.97
C GLY A 664 -17.41 11.60 22.14
N SER A 665 -18.29 12.35 21.47
CA SER A 665 -19.72 12.08 21.49
C SER A 665 -20.09 10.82 20.71
N LEU A 666 -19.52 10.63 19.51
CA LEU A 666 -19.72 9.41 18.72
C LEU A 666 -19.22 8.17 19.46
N LEU A 667 -18.05 8.25 20.10
CA LEU A 667 -17.51 7.16 20.93
C LEU A 667 -18.46 6.80 22.07
N LYS A 668 -19.00 7.79 22.77
CA LYS A 668 -19.99 7.59 23.84
C LYS A 668 -21.31 6.99 23.31
N GLU A 669 -21.69 7.31 22.07
CA GLU A 669 -22.84 6.71 21.37
C GLU A 669 -22.57 5.29 20.84
N GLY A 670 -21.40 4.72 21.11
CA GLY A 670 -21.02 3.36 20.69
C GLY A 670 -20.47 3.27 19.26
N MET A 671 -20.13 4.40 18.64
CA MET A 671 -19.57 4.46 17.29
C MET A 671 -18.05 4.47 17.35
N HIS A 672 -17.41 3.52 16.68
CA HIS A 672 -15.94 3.46 16.59
C HIS A 672 -15.41 4.66 15.80
N VAL A 673 -14.38 5.34 16.33
CA VAL A 673 -13.64 6.36 15.59
C VAL A 673 -12.20 5.89 15.36
N ARG A 674 -11.78 5.87 14.10
CA ARG A 674 -10.41 5.57 13.67
C ARG A 674 -9.81 6.75 12.92
N LEU A 675 -8.71 7.31 13.42
CA LEU A 675 -7.94 8.38 12.78
C LEU A 675 -6.54 7.88 12.43
N SER A 676 -6.21 7.94 11.14
CA SER A 676 -4.97 7.43 10.57
C SER A 676 -4.32 8.47 9.66
N GLY A 677 -2.99 8.51 9.66
CA GLY A 677 -2.20 9.44 8.84
C GLY A 677 -0.88 9.78 9.50
N GLN A 678 -0.05 10.55 8.81
CA GLN A 678 1.28 10.93 9.30
C GLN A 678 1.13 11.94 10.45
N ASP A 679 1.74 11.64 11.60
CA ASP A 679 1.77 12.50 12.80
C ASP A 679 0.39 12.87 13.39
N VAL A 680 -0.69 12.16 13.05
CA VAL A 680 -2.07 12.50 13.44
C VAL A 680 -2.28 12.51 14.95
N GLU A 681 -1.53 11.71 15.71
CA GLU A 681 -1.63 11.64 17.17
C GLU A 681 -1.39 12.99 17.86
N ARG A 682 -0.37 13.71 17.39
CA ARG A 682 -0.06 15.09 17.80
C ARG A 682 -0.81 16.11 16.94
N GLY A 683 -1.04 15.76 15.67
CA GLY A 683 -1.38 16.63 14.56
C GLY A 683 -0.13 17.32 14.00
N THR A 684 -0.01 17.40 12.67
CA THR A 684 1.07 18.09 11.96
C THR A 684 1.37 19.46 12.56
N PHE A 685 0.31 20.25 12.75
CA PHE A 685 0.38 21.61 13.27
C PHE A 685 0.46 21.70 14.80
N SER A 686 0.64 20.59 15.52
CA SER A 686 0.66 20.54 17.00
C SER A 686 -0.58 21.17 17.63
N HIS A 687 -1.75 20.78 17.15
CA HIS A 687 -3.05 21.29 17.59
C HIS A 687 -3.89 20.22 18.31
N ARG A 688 -3.70 18.94 17.94
CA ARG A 688 -4.59 17.84 18.30
C ARG A 688 -4.22 17.17 19.62
N HIS A 689 -3.00 16.68 19.78
CA HIS A 689 -2.51 16.06 21.03
C HIS A 689 -3.49 15.03 21.63
N HIS A 690 -4.01 14.11 20.82
CA HIS A 690 -4.88 13.03 21.28
C HIS A 690 -4.10 11.93 21.99
N VAL A 691 -2.80 11.82 21.72
CA VAL A 691 -1.86 10.97 22.47
C VAL A 691 -0.92 11.87 23.26
N LEU A 692 -0.85 11.61 24.57
CA LEU A 692 0.09 12.22 25.49
C LEU A 692 1.22 11.23 25.77
N HIS A 693 2.45 11.71 25.87
CA HIS A 693 3.64 10.91 26.15
C HIS A 693 4.21 11.27 27.52
N ASP A 694 4.51 10.25 28.32
CA ASP A 694 5.19 10.44 29.60
C ASP A 694 6.63 10.92 29.35
N GLN A 695 7.04 11.98 30.04
CA GLN A 695 8.40 12.53 29.93
C GLN A 695 9.43 11.72 30.73
N ASN A 696 8.97 10.89 31.68
CA ASN A 696 9.83 10.15 32.59
C ASN A 696 9.87 8.64 32.30
N VAL A 697 8.95 8.12 31.48
CA VAL A 697 8.83 6.68 31.18
C VAL A 697 8.73 6.46 29.67
N ASP A 698 9.70 5.74 29.11
CA ASP A 698 9.74 5.45 27.66
C ASP A 698 8.50 4.65 27.21
N LYS A 699 8.00 4.97 26.01
CA LYS A 699 6.81 4.36 25.37
C LYS A 699 5.52 4.36 26.19
N ARG A 700 5.48 5.03 27.34
CA ARG A 700 4.26 5.18 28.14
C ARG A 700 3.43 6.31 27.54
N THR A 701 2.30 5.94 26.95
CA THR A 701 1.35 6.89 26.36
C THR A 701 0.01 6.88 27.09
N CYS A 702 -0.71 7.99 27.00
CA CYS A 702 -2.07 8.14 27.46
C CYS A 702 -2.92 8.68 26.32
N ILE A 703 -4.07 8.09 26.07
CA ILE A 703 -5.07 8.60 25.12
C ILE A 703 -6.28 9.04 25.94
N PRO A 704 -6.38 10.32 26.37
CA PRO A 704 -7.47 10.76 27.23
C PRO A 704 -8.86 10.50 26.65
N MET A 705 -8.98 10.44 25.32
CA MET A 705 -10.24 10.19 24.62
C MET A 705 -10.80 8.78 24.88
N ASN A 706 -9.98 7.83 25.36
CA ASN A 706 -10.43 6.50 25.80
C ASN A 706 -10.97 6.48 27.25
N TYR A 707 -11.07 7.64 27.91
CA TYR A 707 -11.55 7.79 29.30
C TYR A 707 -12.78 8.71 29.39
N ILE A 708 -13.55 8.83 28.30
CA ILE A 708 -14.78 9.64 28.26
C ILE A 708 -15.91 8.96 29.01
N ASP A 709 -16.14 7.66 28.75
CA ASP A 709 -17.20 6.88 29.40
C ASP A 709 -16.76 5.41 29.51
N PRO A 710 -17.03 4.68 30.61
CA PRO A 710 -16.67 3.27 30.72
C PRO A 710 -17.30 2.36 29.66
N ASN A 711 -18.43 2.77 29.06
CA ASN A 711 -19.12 2.00 28.02
C ASN A 711 -18.90 2.56 26.60
N GLN A 712 -17.94 3.47 26.42
CA GLN A 712 -17.67 4.04 25.09
C GLN A 712 -17.13 2.98 24.12
N ALA A 713 -17.32 3.24 22.82
CA ALA A 713 -16.57 2.55 21.78
C ALA A 713 -15.08 2.90 21.85
N PRO A 714 -14.19 2.00 21.37
CA PRO A 714 -12.76 2.26 21.30
C PRO A 714 -12.45 3.44 20.38
N TYR A 715 -11.46 4.26 20.74
CA TYR A 715 -10.84 5.25 19.84
C TYR A 715 -9.49 4.72 19.35
N THR A 716 -9.34 4.63 18.03
CA THR A 716 -8.08 4.20 17.40
C THR A 716 -7.44 5.39 16.72
N VAL A 717 -6.35 5.92 17.28
CA VAL A 717 -5.51 6.91 16.61
C VAL A 717 -4.15 6.30 16.38
N CYS A 718 -3.62 6.42 15.17
CA CYS A 718 -2.33 5.84 14.84
C CYS A 718 -1.58 6.69 13.82
N ASN A 719 -0.34 7.04 14.17
CA ASN A 719 0.60 7.55 13.19
C ASN A 719 0.85 6.47 12.12
N SER A 720 0.62 6.82 10.85
CA SER A 720 0.91 5.95 9.72
C SER A 720 2.40 5.91 9.38
N SER A 721 2.80 4.93 8.57
CA SER A 721 4.05 5.04 7.82
C SER A 721 3.99 6.21 6.82
N LEU A 722 5.14 6.57 6.26
CA LEU A 722 5.26 7.63 5.26
C LEU A 722 4.82 7.12 3.87
N SER A 723 3.55 6.76 3.77
CA SER A 723 2.88 6.21 2.59
C SER A 723 1.47 6.80 2.52
N GLU A 724 1.05 7.32 1.37
CA GLU A 724 -0.34 7.70 1.16
C GLU A 724 -1.09 6.66 0.31
N TYR A 725 -0.45 6.06 -0.71
CA TYR A 725 -1.14 5.13 -1.61
C TYR A 725 -1.56 3.85 -0.86
N GLY A 726 -0.61 3.21 -0.17
CA GLY A 726 -0.88 2.07 0.70
C GLY A 726 -1.82 2.40 1.86
N VAL A 727 -1.57 3.50 2.59
CA VAL A 727 -2.36 3.85 3.78
C VAL A 727 -3.78 4.28 3.43
N LEU A 728 -4.01 5.13 2.42
CA LEU A 728 -5.37 5.53 2.04
C LEU A 728 -6.17 4.34 1.49
N GLY A 729 -5.53 3.44 0.74
CA GLY A 729 -6.14 2.17 0.33
C GLY A 729 -6.55 1.33 1.52
N PHE A 730 -5.69 1.24 2.56
CA PHE A 730 -5.99 0.53 3.80
C PHE A 730 -7.19 1.14 4.54
N GLU A 731 -7.20 2.45 4.75
CA GLU A 731 -8.30 3.11 5.47
C GLU A 731 -9.64 3.00 4.70
N LEU A 732 -9.58 3.04 3.36
CA LEU A 732 -10.75 2.78 2.52
C LEU A 732 -11.31 1.38 2.79
N GLY A 733 -10.44 0.36 2.79
CA GLY A 733 -10.80 -1.02 3.11
C GLY A 733 -11.39 -1.16 4.51
N PHE A 734 -10.80 -0.49 5.50
CA PHE A 734 -11.29 -0.49 6.87
C PHE A 734 -12.72 0.07 6.96
N ALA A 735 -12.96 1.19 6.28
CA ALA A 735 -14.28 1.84 6.21
C ALA A 735 -15.35 0.99 5.49
N MET A 736 -14.97 -0.05 4.72
CA MET A 736 -15.93 -0.94 4.06
C MET A 736 -16.55 -1.98 4.98
N ALA A 737 -15.96 -2.26 6.15
CA ALA A 737 -16.42 -3.35 7.00
C ALA A 737 -17.66 -2.98 7.83
N SER A 738 -17.71 -1.76 8.37
CA SER A 738 -18.80 -1.30 9.23
C SER A 738 -19.35 0.06 8.78
N PRO A 739 -20.68 0.21 8.63
CA PRO A 739 -21.28 1.52 8.44
C PRO A 739 -21.25 2.35 9.72
N ASN A 740 -21.08 1.75 10.90
CA ASN A 740 -21.18 2.42 12.19
C ASN A 740 -19.80 2.81 12.75
N ALA A 741 -18.90 3.25 11.85
CA ALA A 741 -17.56 3.67 12.20
C ALA A 741 -17.16 4.94 11.44
N LEU A 742 -16.58 5.90 12.15
CA LEU A 742 -15.99 7.10 11.58
C LEU A 742 -14.52 6.81 11.31
N VAL A 743 -14.20 6.54 10.05
CA VAL A 743 -12.83 6.27 9.60
C VAL A 743 -12.30 7.50 8.88
N LEU A 744 -11.22 8.07 9.41
CA LEU A 744 -10.59 9.28 8.89
C LEU A 744 -9.16 9.00 8.47
N TRP A 745 -8.81 9.47 7.28
CA TRP A 745 -7.45 9.58 6.82
C TRP A 745 -7.06 11.06 6.71
N GLU A 746 -5.95 11.45 7.35
CA GLU A 746 -5.42 12.81 7.29
C GLU A 746 -4.09 12.85 6.54
N ALA A 747 -4.04 13.65 5.48
CA ALA A 747 -2.80 14.00 4.81
C ALA A 747 -2.00 14.99 5.66
N GLN A 748 -0.67 14.89 5.68
CA GLN A 748 0.16 15.82 6.46
C GLN A 748 -0.05 17.28 6.00
N PHE A 749 -0.05 17.48 4.67
CA PHE A 749 -0.62 18.62 3.98
C PHE A 749 -1.55 18.09 2.89
N GLY A 750 -2.63 18.83 2.59
CA GLY A 750 -3.59 18.42 1.60
C GLY A 750 -2.95 18.21 0.22
N ASP A 751 -1.85 18.88 -0.09
CA ASP A 751 -1.10 18.77 -1.35
C ASP A 751 -0.65 17.32 -1.67
N PHE A 752 -0.40 16.49 -0.65
CA PHE A 752 0.17 15.13 -0.80
C PHE A 752 -0.85 14.04 -1.14
N HIS A 753 -2.16 14.31 -1.14
CA HIS A 753 -3.17 13.31 -1.51
C HIS A 753 -2.98 12.74 -2.93
N ASN A 754 -2.30 13.49 -3.80
CA ASN A 754 -2.09 13.15 -5.20
C ASN A 754 -1.22 11.89 -5.40
N THR A 755 -0.44 11.46 -4.41
CA THR A 755 0.30 10.19 -4.46
C THR A 755 -0.64 8.98 -4.34
N ALA A 756 -1.83 9.17 -3.76
CA ALA A 756 -2.90 8.18 -3.65
C ALA A 756 -4.03 8.37 -4.68
N GLN A 757 -3.77 9.09 -5.78
CA GLN A 757 -4.81 9.45 -6.77
C GLN A 757 -5.56 8.24 -7.33
N CYS A 758 -4.90 7.10 -7.52
CA CYS A 758 -5.56 5.88 -8.00
C CYS A 758 -6.64 5.38 -7.03
N ILE A 759 -6.43 5.51 -5.71
CA ILE A 759 -7.46 5.15 -4.71
C ILE A 759 -8.63 6.13 -4.78
N ILE A 760 -8.31 7.43 -4.90
CA ILE A 760 -9.31 8.50 -4.98
C ILE A 760 -10.20 8.32 -6.22
N ASP A 761 -9.60 8.14 -7.39
CA ASP A 761 -10.33 8.07 -8.67
C ASP A 761 -11.12 6.78 -8.78
N GLN A 762 -10.47 5.65 -8.52
CA GLN A 762 -10.99 4.36 -8.94
C GLN A 762 -11.87 3.68 -7.90
N PHE A 763 -11.75 4.09 -6.63
CA PHE A 763 -12.51 3.56 -5.52
C PHE A 763 -13.36 4.62 -4.81
N ILE A 764 -12.76 5.69 -4.29
CA ILE A 764 -13.50 6.67 -3.47
C ILE A 764 -14.54 7.42 -4.32
N CYS A 765 -14.14 7.92 -5.49
CA CYS A 765 -15.02 8.65 -6.40
C CYS A 765 -16.08 7.74 -7.04
N ALA A 766 -15.64 6.61 -7.61
CA ALA A 766 -16.45 5.82 -8.52
C ALA A 766 -16.97 4.50 -7.94
N GLY A 767 -16.56 4.12 -6.72
CA GLY A 767 -16.85 2.78 -6.16
C GLY A 767 -18.33 2.50 -5.98
N GLN A 768 -19.13 3.49 -5.58
CA GLN A 768 -20.58 3.31 -5.50
C GLN A 768 -21.21 3.16 -6.89
N ALA A 769 -20.81 3.96 -7.87
CA ALA A 769 -21.37 3.87 -9.22
C ALA A 769 -20.99 2.55 -9.92
N LYS A 770 -19.77 2.06 -9.71
CA LYS A 770 -19.27 0.84 -10.36
C LYS A 770 -19.75 -0.44 -9.67
N TRP A 771 -19.79 -0.44 -8.34
CA TRP A 771 -19.94 -1.67 -7.55
C TRP A 771 -21.02 -1.59 -6.46
N VAL A 772 -21.85 -0.54 -6.45
CA VAL A 772 -22.90 -0.28 -5.44
C VAL A 772 -22.30 -0.27 -4.02
N ARG A 773 -21.02 0.09 -3.92
CA ARG A 773 -20.26 0.13 -2.67
C ARG A 773 -20.34 1.52 -2.05
N GLN A 774 -21.25 1.70 -1.08
CA GLN A 774 -21.21 2.85 -0.19
C GLN A 774 -19.99 2.75 0.74
N ASN A 775 -19.40 3.90 1.08
CA ASN A 775 -18.24 4.00 1.96
C ASN A 775 -18.29 5.34 2.73
N GLY A 776 -17.95 5.31 4.02
CA GLY A 776 -18.03 6.46 4.91
C GLY A 776 -16.70 7.16 5.20
N ILE A 777 -15.64 6.87 4.44
CA ILE A 777 -14.30 7.43 4.68
C ILE A 777 -14.30 8.97 4.65
N VAL A 778 -13.56 9.56 5.58
CA VAL A 778 -13.33 11.01 5.66
C VAL A 778 -11.89 11.32 5.29
N LEU A 779 -11.68 12.23 4.33
CA LEU A 779 -10.36 12.72 3.94
C LEU A 779 -10.18 14.11 4.56
N LEU A 780 -9.20 14.24 5.45
CA LEU A 780 -8.80 15.51 6.05
C LEU A 780 -7.59 16.04 5.28
N LEU A 781 -7.77 17.13 4.55
CA LEU A 781 -6.78 17.68 3.62
C LEU A 781 -6.40 19.12 4.00
N PRO A 782 -5.31 19.33 4.76
CA PRO A 782 -4.90 20.67 5.17
C PRO A 782 -4.69 21.62 3.99
N HIS A 783 -5.43 22.73 3.95
CA HIS A 783 -5.51 23.63 2.82
C HIS A 783 -5.45 25.10 3.28
N GLY A 784 -4.82 25.95 2.47
CA GLY A 784 -4.81 27.40 2.66
C GLY A 784 -3.60 28.08 2.03
N MET A 785 -3.80 29.20 1.33
CA MET A 785 -2.73 30.00 0.73
C MET A 785 -2.09 30.91 1.79
N GLU A 786 -1.00 30.44 2.40
CA GLU A 786 -0.36 31.11 3.56
C GLU A 786 1.11 31.49 3.30
N GLY A 787 1.53 31.46 2.03
CA GLY A 787 2.88 31.85 1.61
C GLY A 787 3.96 30.81 1.94
N MET A 788 3.58 29.54 2.06
CA MET A 788 4.46 28.40 2.35
C MET A 788 5.03 27.70 1.10
N GLY A 789 4.71 28.20 -0.10
CA GLY A 789 5.15 27.61 -1.36
C GLY A 789 4.17 26.57 -1.94
N PRO A 790 4.50 26.02 -3.12
CA PRO A 790 3.56 25.27 -3.94
C PRO A 790 3.08 23.93 -3.37
N GLU A 791 3.87 23.25 -2.53
CA GLU A 791 3.52 21.94 -1.96
C GLU A 791 2.96 21.99 -0.52
N HIS A 792 2.62 23.19 -0.03
CA HIS A 792 2.10 23.40 1.32
C HIS A 792 0.91 24.37 1.32
N SER A 793 0.16 24.44 0.23
CA SER A 793 -0.86 25.46 0.02
C SER A 793 -2.19 24.89 -0.46
N SER A 794 -2.18 23.98 -1.43
CA SER A 794 -3.38 23.56 -2.15
C SER A 794 -3.63 22.06 -2.05
N ALA A 795 -4.75 21.71 -1.43
CA ALA A 795 -5.32 20.38 -1.52
C ALA A 795 -5.96 20.09 -2.90
N ARG A 796 -5.79 20.98 -3.89
CA ARG A 796 -6.36 20.90 -5.24
C ARG A 796 -7.87 20.63 -5.24
N PRO A 797 -8.66 21.46 -4.54
CA PRO A 797 -10.11 21.28 -4.48
C PRO A 797 -10.76 21.20 -5.87
N GLU A 798 -10.18 21.87 -6.88
CA GLU A 798 -10.66 21.84 -8.26
C GLU A 798 -10.76 20.42 -8.83
N ARG A 799 -9.87 19.51 -8.40
CA ARG A 799 -9.84 18.12 -8.89
C ARG A 799 -10.99 17.30 -8.29
N PHE A 800 -11.22 17.43 -6.99
CA PHE A 800 -12.36 16.78 -6.34
C PHE A 800 -13.69 17.30 -6.89
N LEU A 801 -13.78 18.61 -7.12
CA LEU A 801 -14.99 19.24 -7.64
C LEU A 801 -15.27 18.90 -9.10
N GLN A 802 -14.24 18.76 -9.93
CA GLN A 802 -14.38 18.28 -11.31
C GLN A 802 -14.99 16.87 -11.38
N MET A 803 -14.71 16.04 -10.38
CA MET A 803 -15.17 14.65 -10.31
C MET A 803 -16.49 14.49 -9.54
N CYS A 804 -17.15 15.57 -9.12
CA CYS A 804 -18.48 15.50 -8.52
C CYS A 804 -19.54 15.06 -9.54
N LYS A 805 -20.44 14.17 -9.11
CA LYS A 805 -21.61 13.74 -9.87
C LYS A 805 -22.76 14.73 -9.68
N ASP A 806 -22.71 15.86 -10.38
CA ASP A 806 -23.81 16.81 -10.47
C ASP A 806 -23.79 17.61 -11.79
N ASP A 807 -24.97 18.04 -12.25
CA ASP A 807 -25.13 18.84 -13.47
C ASP A 807 -25.20 20.33 -13.10
N PRO A 808 -24.27 21.18 -13.56
CA PRO A 808 -24.26 22.60 -13.23
C PRO A 808 -25.40 23.40 -13.86
N ASP A 809 -26.08 22.88 -14.90
CA ASP A 809 -27.14 23.56 -15.65
C ASP A 809 -28.55 23.20 -15.16
N ILE A 810 -28.68 22.29 -14.19
CA ILE A 810 -29.97 21.84 -13.65
C ILE A 810 -30.16 22.40 -12.24
N PHE A 811 -31.19 23.24 -12.08
CA PHE A 811 -31.68 23.60 -10.75
C PHE A 811 -32.48 22.42 -10.17
N PRO A 812 -32.14 21.87 -9.00
CA PRO A 812 -32.86 20.72 -8.43
C PRO A 812 -34.32 21.09 -8.12
N VAL A 813 -35.27 20.38 -8.74
CA VAL A 813 -36.71 20.51 -8.45
C VAL A 813 -37.20 19.20 -7.85
N SER A 814 -37.67 19.19 -6.61
CA SER A 814 -38.26 17.99 -5.99
C SER A 814 -39.58 18.32 -5.32
N SER A 815 -40.60 17.51 -5.61
CA SER A 815 -41.97 17.59 -5.09
C SER A 815 -42.28 16.54 -4.01
N VAL A 816 -41.34 15.66 -3.66
CA VAL A 816 -41.59 14.48 -2.78
C VAL A 816 -40.65 14.42 -1.56
N TRP A 817 -39.41 14.90 -1.67
CA TRP A 817 -38.44 15.02 -0.58
C TRP A 817 -37.87 16.43 -0.50
N SER A 818 -37.27 16.81 0.64
CA SER A 818 -36.39 17.99 0.64
C SER A 818 -35.34 17.76 -0.45
N ALA A 819 -35.24 18.69 -1.41
CA ALA A 819 -34.36 18.52 -2.57
C ALA A 819 -32.91 18.22 -2.13
N PHE A 820 -32.53 18.70 -0.95
CA PHE A 820 -31.22 18.51 -0.36
C PHE A 820 -30.90 17.06 0.07
N ASP A 821 -31.82 16.36 0.75
CA ASP A 821 -31.55 14.99 1.21
C ASP A 821 -31.33 14.03 0.04
N LEU A 822 -32.07 14.25 -1.05
CA LEU A 822 -31.90 13.51 -2.30
C LEU A 822 -30.55 13.83 -2.95
N GLN A 823 -30.16 15.10 -3.04
CA GLN A 823 -28.83 15.48 -3.56
C GLN A 823 -27.69 14.84 -2.77
N LEU A 824 -27.78 14.76 -1.44
CA LEU A 824 -26.77 14.09 -0.61
C LEU A 824 -26.72 12.59 -0.90
N TYR A 825 -27.86 11.95 -1.11
CA TYR A 825 -27.92 10.53 -1.42
C TYR A 825 -27.42 10.21 -2.83
N ASP A 826 -27.67 11.09 -3.81
CA ASP A 826 -27.36 10.84 -5.22
C ASP A 826 -25.92 11.18 -5.60
N CYS A 827 -25.28 12.10 -4.88
CA CYS A 827 -23.91 12.51 -5.14
C CYS A 827 -22.93 11.35 -4.95
N ASN A 828 -21.77 11.39 -5.59
CA ASN A 828 -20.73 10.39 -5.38
C ASN A 828 -19.98 10.60 -4.05
N TRP A 829 -19.74 11.85 -3.66
CA TRP A 829 -19.11 12.24 -2.40
C TRP A 829 -19.54 13.63 -1.97
N ILE A 830 -19.20 14.00 -0.74
CA ILE A 830 -19.48 15.31 -0.15
C ILE A 830 -18.18 16.09 -0.05
N VAL A 831 -18.18 17.36 -0.48
CA VAL A 831 -17.00 18.24 -0.46
C VAL A 831 -17.29 19.48 0.37
N VAL A 832 -16.50 19.70 1.42
CA VAL A 832 -16.67 20.81 2.37
C VAL A 832 -15.35 21.55 2.63
N ASN A 833 -15.46 22.85 2.95
CA ASN A 833 -14.37 23.69 3.43
C ASN A 833 -14.91 24.56 4.58
N CYS A 834 -14.85 24.01 5.79
CA CYS A 834 -15.46 24.64 6.96
C CYS A 834 -14.68 25.88 7.39
N SER A 835 -15.39 26.96 7.74
CA SER A 835 -14.79 28.19 8.29
C SER A 835 -14.96 28.35 9.80
N THR A 836 -15.77 27.51 10.47
CA THR A 836 -15.93 27.55 11.94
C THR A 836 -15.78 26.17 12.60
N PRO A 837 -15.30 26.13 13.87
CA PRO A 837 -15.23 24.88 14.64
C PRO A 837 -16.57 24.14 14.80
N ALA A 838 -17.68 24.86 15.05
CA ALA A 838 -18.99 24.23 15.21
C ALA A 838 -19.46 23.52 13.94
N ASN A 839 -19.16 24.08 12.76
CA ASN A 839 -19.52 23.45 11.50
C ASN A 839 -18.66 22.21 11.23
N TYR A 840 -17.37 22.24 11.57
CA TYR A 840 -16.50 21.05 11.54
C TYR A 840 -17.00 19.95 12.50
N PHE A 841 -17.42 20.32 13.71
CA PHE A 841 -18.06 19.39 14.65
C PHE A 841 -19.31 18.73 14.05
N HIS A 842 -20.20 19.52 13.43
CA HIS A 842 -21.44 19.00 12.88
C HIS A 842 -21.23 18.10 11.65
N VAL A 843 -20.31 18.45 10.75
CA VAL A 843 -20.11 17.65 9.53
C VAL A 843 -19.58 16.26 9.87
N LEU A 844 -18.71 16.14 10.87
CA LEU A 844 -18.18 14.88 11.37
C LEU A 844 -19.28 14.01 11.98
N ARG A 845 -20.19 14.59 12.79
CA ARG A 845 -21.33 13.84 13.35
C ARG A 845 -22.35 13.46 12.28
N ARG A 846 -22.61 14.37 11.32
CA ARG A 846 -23.52 14.13 10.19
C ARG A 846 -23.09 12.89 9.39
N GLN A 847 -21.78 12.69 9.22
CA GLN A 847 -21.23 11.54 8.51
C GLN A 847 -21.71 10.18 9.04
N ILE A 848 -21.93 10.07 10.36
CA ILE A 848 -22.39 8.84 11.02
C ILE A 848 -23.90 8.80 11.17
N LEU A 849 -24.50 9.94 11.53
CA LEU A 849 -25.94 10.03 11.78
C LEU A 849 -26.79 9.97 10.50
N GLN A 850 -26.19 10.16 9.33
CA GLN A 850 -26.86 9.89 8.06
C GLN A 850 -27.26 8.41 7.93
N PRO A 851 -28.39 8.11 7.25
CA PRO A 851 -28.87 6.74 7.04
C PRO A 851 -28.19 6.01 5.88
N PHE A 852 -27.17 6.62 5.27
CA PHE A 852 -26.34 6.10 4.19
C PHE A 852 -24.90 6.58 4.39
N ARG A 853 -23.96 6.08 3.57
CA ARG A 853 -22.55 6.48 3.64
C ARG A 853 -22.06 7.02 2.30
N LYS A 854 -21.43 8.20 2.36
CA LYS A 854 -20.72 8.84 1.25
C LYS A 854 -19.32 9.22 1.72
N PRO A 855 -18.29 9.15 0.86
CA PRO A 855 -17.01 9.74 1.20
C PRO A 855 -17.16 11.24 1.49
N LEU A 856 -16.42 11.74 2.47
CA LEU A 856 -16.43 13.13 2.88
C LEU A 856 -15.03 13.73 2.71
N ILE A 857 -14.91 14.72 1.83
CA ILE A 857 -13.68 15.45 1.57
C ILE A 857 -13.73 16.77 2.34
N ILE A 858 -12.82 16.96 3.29
CA ILE A 858 -12.74 18.16 4.13
C ILE A 858 -11.41 18.85 3.84
N PHE A 859 -11.48 20.07 3.32
CA PHE A 859 -10.32 20.97 3.27
C PHE A 859 -10.12 21.55 4.66
N THR A 860 -9.29 20.91 5.47
CA THR A 860 -9.04 21.30 6.86
C THR A 860 -8.13 22.53 6.92
N PRO A 861 -8.27 23.40 7.93
CA PRO A 861 -7.47 24.61 7.99
C PRO A 861 -6.07 24.38 8.56
N LYS A 862 -5.20 25.37 8.35
CA LYS A 862 -3.88 25.47 8.98
C LYS A 862 -3.81 26.65 9.95
N SER A 863 -3.89 27.88 9.44
CA SER A 863 -3.91 29.09 10.27
C SER A 863 -5.16 29.21 11.16
N LEU A 864 -6.34 28.76 10.69
CA LEU A 864 -7.58 28.86 11.48
C LEU A 864 -7.57 28.00 12.74
N LEU A 865 -6.68 27.01 12.83
CA LEU A 865 -6.50 26.19 14.04
C LEU A 865 -6.21 27.04 15.29
N ARG A 866 -5.69 28.26 15.11
CA ARG A 866 -5.37 29.20 16.20
C ARG A 866 -5.85 30.62 15.95
N HIS A 867 -6.65 30.86 14.90
CA HIS A 867 -7.08 32.21 14.58
C HIS A 867 -8.05 32.73 15.66
N PRO A 868 -7.86 33.94 16.23
CA PRO A 868 -8.65 34.41 17.36
C PRO A 868 -10.16 34.46 17.11
N GLU A 869 -10.57 34.77 15.88
CA GLU A 869 -11.97 34.84 15.44
C GLU A 869 -12.50 33.50 14.91
N ALA A 870 -11.66 32.48 14.77
CA ALA A 870 -12.07 31.13 14.35
C ALA A 870 -12.45 30.28 15.57
N LYS A 871 -13.45 30.76 16.30
CA LYS A 871 -14.04 30.12 17.48
C LYS A 871 -15.55 30.05 17.34
N SER A 872 -16.17 29.08 18.01
CA SER A 872 -17.63 28.94 18.07
C SER A 872 -18.14 28.95 19.51
N SER A 873 -19.39 29.40 19.71
CA SER A 873 -20.09 29.24 20.98
C SER A 873 -20.60 27.80 21.12
N PHE A 874 -20.81 27.33 22.34
CA PHE A 874 -21.55 26.10 22.58
C PHE A 874 -22.98 26.18 22.03
N ASP A 875 -23.57 27.38 21.95
CA ASP A 875 -24.93 27.58 21.45
C ASP A 875 -25.09 27.12 20.00
N ASP A 876 -24.00 27.18 19.21
CA ASP A 876 -23.95 26.67 17.84
C ASP A 876 -23.85 25.13 17.78
N MET A 877 -23.79 24.44 18.93
CA MET A 877 -23.59 22.99 19.04
C MET A 877 -24.64 22.31 19.95
N LEU A 878 -25.64 23.05 20.43
CA LEU A 878 -26.73 22.54 21.28
C LEU A 878 -27.80 21.76 20.50
N PRO A 879 -28.72 21.01 21.15
CA PRO A 879 -29.73 20.24 20.43
C PRO A 879 -30.58 21.12 19.51
N GLY A 880 -30.85 20.65 18.29
CA GLY A 880 -31.53 21.41 17.24
C GLY A 880 -30.58 22.17 16.30
N THR A 881 -29.28 22.16 16.57
CA THR A 881 -28.25 22.69 15.66
C THR A 881 -27.78 21.65 14.66
N HIS A 882 -27.38 22.15 13.48
CA HIS A 882 -27.03 21.34 12.32
C HIS A 882 -25.86 21.97 11.57
N PHE A 883 -25.20 21.16 10.75
CA PHE A 883 -24.23 21.66 9.78
C PHE A 883 -24.87 22.71 8.85
N LYS A 884 -24.30 23.91 8.82
CA LYS A 884 -24.69 25.02 7.95
C LYS A 884 -23.97 24.86 6.61
N ARG A 885 -24.71 24.58 5.53
CA ARG A 885 -24.15 24.43 4.17
C ARG A 885 -23.62 25.73 3.59
N LEU A 886 -24.33 26.81 3.88
CA LEU A 886 -23.98 28.18 3.55
C LEU A 886 -24.21 29.02 4.82
N ILE A 887 -23.27 29.89 5.15
CA ILE A 887 -23.42 30.85 6.24
C ILE A 887 -23.68 32.23 5.61
N PRO A 888 -24.91 32.78 5.74
CA PRO A 888 -25.29 34.06 5.14
C PRO A 888 -24.64 35.26 5.84
N GLU A 889 -24.79 36.44 5.27
CA GLU A 889 -24.43 37.70 5.94
C GLU A 889 -25.48 38.06 7.01
N GLU A 890 -25.00 38.25 8.24
CA GLU A 890 -25.82 38.57 9.43
C GLU A 890 -25.40 39.90 10.12
N GLY A 891 -24.38 40.60 9.60
CA GLY A 891 -23.91 41.90 10.09
C GLY A 891 -24.72 43.09 9.57
N THR A 892 -24.15 44.29 9.60
CA THR A 892 -24.86 45.54 9.30
C THR A 892 -25.46 45.57 7.89
N ALA A 893 -24.75 45.03 6.88
CA ALA A 893 -25.27 44.86 5.52
C ALA A 893 -26.61 44.12 5.46
N SER A 894 -26.85 43.16 6.36
CA SER A 894 -28.10 42.39 6.40
C SER A 894 -29.30 43.18 6.94
N GLN A 895 -29.03 44.26 7.71
CA GLN A 895 -30.06 45.10 8.33
C GLN A 895 -30.63 46.13 7.34
N ASN A 896 -29.85 46.50 6.32
CA ASN A 896 -30.30 47.35 5.22
C ASN A 896 -29.92 46.74 3.85
N PRO A 897 -30.61 45.66 3.41
CA PRO A 897 -30.24 44.97 2.18
C PRO A 897 -30.30 45.84 0.92
N ALA A 898 -31.18 46.85 0.87
CA ALA A 898 -31.28 47.79 -0.25
C ALA A 898 -30.06 48.72 -0.36
N GLY A 899 -29.28 48.89 0.71
CA GLY A 899 -28.04 49.68 0.71
C GLY A 899 -26.80 48.90 0.26
N VAL A 900 -26.93 47.58 0.10
CA VAL A 900 -25.81 46.71 -0.29
C VAL A 900 -25.59 46.81 -1.80
N LYS A 901 -24.37 47.16 -2.18
CA LYS A 901 -23.94 47.30 -3.59
C LYS A 901 -23.29 46.03 -4.14
N ARG A 902 -22.83 45.15 -3.26
CA ARG A 902 -22.07 43.96 -3.63
C ARG A 902 -22.25 42.84 -2.62
N ILE A 903 -22.44 41.62 -3.11
CA ILE A 903 -22.37 40.40 -2.32
C ILE A 903 -21.15 39.58 -2.76
N ILE A 904 -20.25 39.32 -1.81
CA ILE A 904 -19.07 38.49 -2.01
C ILE A 904 -19.33 37.10 -1.43
N PHE A 905 -19.34 36.10 -2.30
CA PHE A 905 -19.28 34.70 -1.92
C PHE A 905 -17.83 34.24 -1.82
N CYS A 906 -17.53 33.47 -0.78
CA CYS A 906 -16.22 32.85 -0.56
C CYS A 906 -16.35 31.50 0.16
N THR A 907 -15.24 30.82 0.40
CA THR A 907 -15.21 29.57 1.18
C THR A 907 -13.91 29.45 1.98
N GLY A 908 -13.95 28.81 3.15
CA GLY A 908 -12.78 28.59 4.00
C GLY A 908 -12.13 29.87 4.53
N LYS A 909 -10.79 29.83 4.67
CA LYS A 909 -10.03 30.84 5.41
C LYS A 909 -10.07 32.25 4.83
N VAL A 910 -10.28 32.42 3.52
CA VAL A 910 -10.25 33.73 2.86
C VAL A 910 -11.34 34.66 3.40
N TYR A 911 -12.41 34.10 4.00
CA TYR A 911 -13.42 34.87 4.72
C TYR A 911 -12.81 35.84 5.75
N TYR A 912 -11.83 35.38 6.53
CA TYR A 912 -11.20 36.19 7.58
C TYR A 912 -10.33 37.32 7.00
N ASP A 913 -9.72 37.09 5.84
CA ASP A 913 -9.00 38.15 5.11
C ASP A 913 -10.00 39.20 4.57
N LEU A 914 -11.14 38.75 4.03
CA LEU A 914 -12.19 39.61 3.49
C LEU A 914 -12.89 40.45 4.57
N THR A 915 -13.24 39.87 5.73
CA THR A 915 -13.91 40.62 6.81
C THR A 915 -13.00 41.67 7.40
N LYS A 916 -11.71 41.35 7.60
CA LYS A 916 -10.69 42.31 8.04
C LYS A 916 -10.55 43.47 7.05
N GLU A 917 -10.45 43.17 5.76
CA GLU A 917 -10.33 44.17 4.72
C GLU A 917 -11.60 45.05 4.64
N ARG A 918 -12.79 44.44 4.64
CA ARG A 918 -14.09 45.15 4.64
C ARG A 918 -14.18 46.17 5.77
N LYS A 919 -13.80 45.75 6.99
CA LYS A 919 -13.80 46.61 8.16
C LYS A 919 -12.78 47.75 8.03
N SER A 920 -11.59 47.47 7.52
CA SER A 920 -10.55 48.49 7.31
C SER A 920 -10.97 49.59 6.31
N LYS A 921 -11.79 49.23 5.33
CA LYS A 921 -12.35 50.15 4.33
C LYS A 921 -13.68 50.79 4.74
N GLY A 922 -14.23 50.45 5.91
CA GLY A 922 -15.52 50.97 6.39
C GLY A 922 -16.71 50.58 5.51
N MET A 923 -16.66 49.41 4.87
CA MET A 923 -17.66 48.96 3.88
C MET A 923 -18.68 47.95 4.44
N GLU A 924 -18.82 47.86 5.76
CA GLU A 924 -19.68 46.87 6.44
C GLU A 924 -21.18 47.02 6.10
N ASP A 925 -21.61 48.22 5.70
CA ASP A 925 -23.00 48.53 5.33
C ASP A 925 -23.26 48.34 3.82
N THR A 926 -22.20 48.32 3.00
CA THR A 926 -22.31 48.36 1.52
C THR A 926 -21.91 47.05 0.86
N VAL A 927 -21.17 46.17 1.55
CA VAL A 927 -20.68 44.89 1.03
C VAL A 927 -21.07 43.75 1.97
N ALA A 928 -21.93 42.85 1.50
CA ALA A 928 -22.27 41.60 2.19
C ALA A 928 -21.23 40.51 1.87
N ILE A 929 -20.92 39.65 2.85
CA ILE A 929 -20.02 38.49 2.66
C ILE A 929 -20.73 37.23 3.13
N ALA A 930 -20.94 36.29 2.22
CA ALA A 930 -21.53 34.98 2.50
C ALA A 930 -20.52 33.85 2.25
N ARG A 931 -20.62 32.77 3.02
CA ARG A 931 -19.65 31.65 2.99
C ARG A 931 -20.30 30.37 2.53
N PHE A 932 -19.69 29.72 1.54
CA PHE A 932 -19.94 28.31 1.26
C PHE A 932 -19.13 27.45 2.21
N GLU A 933 -19.81 26.57 2.93
CA GLU A 933 -19.17 25.57 3.78
C GLU A 933 -19.24 24.19 3.12
N GLN A 934 -20.32 23.91 2.39
CA GLN A 934 -20.46 22.76 1.51
C GLN A 934 -20.50 23.21 0.06
N LEU A 935 -19.58 22.66 -0.73
CA LEU A 935 -19.44 22.95 -2.15
C LEU A 935 -20.18 21.91 -2.99
N SER A 936 -20.05 20.63 -2.63
CA SER A 936 -20.77 19.53 -3.26
C SER A 936 -21.47 18.66 -2.21
N PRO A 937 -22.77 18.32 -2.39
CA PRO A 937 -23.68 18.91 -3.38
C PRO A 937 -23.85 20.42 -3.19
N PHE A 938 -24.01 21.15 -4.30
CA PHE A 938 -24.11 22.61 -4.29
C PHE A 938 -25.44 23.11 -3.70
N PRO A 939 -25.42 24.10 -2.78
CA PRO A 939 -26.61 24.55 -2.04
C PRO A 939 -27.44 25.59 -2.83
N PHE A 940 -28.03 25.18 -3.97
CA PHE A 940 -28.82 26.06 -4.86
C PHE A 940 -29.89 26.88 -4.13
N ASP A 941 -30.62 26.24 -3.21
CA ASP A 941 -31.69 26.83 -2.41
C ASP A 941 -31.21 27.98 -1.52
N LEU A 942 -30.09 27.78 -0.81
CA LEU A 942 -29.53 28.78 0.10
C LEU A 942 -28.84 29.93 -0.65
N VAL A 943 -28.18 29.62 -1.77
CA VAL A 943 -27.57 30.64 -2.63
C VAL A 943 -28.65 31.54 -3.23
N LYS A 944 -29.76 30.96 -3.69
CA LYS A 944 -30.90 31.72 -4.19
C LYS A 944 -31.45 32.65 -3.11
N ALA A 945 -31.72 32.11 -1.92
CA ALA A 945 -32.26 32.89 -0.81
C ALA A 945 -31.35 34.06 -0.41
N GLU A 946 -30.02 33.86 -0.40
CA GLU A 946 -29.07 34.92 -0.03
C GLU A 946 -28.90 35.97 -1.14
N ILE A 947 -28.91 35.59 -2.42
CA ILE A 947 -28.85 36.57 -3.53
C ILE A 947 -30.14 37.38 -3.60
N ASP A 948 -31.31 36.74 -3.48
CA ASP A 948 -32.61 37.41 -3.55
C ASP A 948 -32.78 38.47 -2.42
N LYS A 949 -32.01 38.36 -1.33
CA LYS A 949 -31.96 39.37 -0.25
C LYS A 949 -31.34 40.70 -0.71
N TYR A 950 -30.44 40.70 -1.70
CA TYR A 950 -29.71 41.88 -2.16
C TYR A 950 -29.89 42.09 -3.68
N PRO A 951 -31.08 42.51 -4.15
CA PRO A 951 -31.45 42.51 -5.57
C PRO A 951 -30.61 43.46 -6.44
N GLU A 952 -30.08 44.55 -5.87
CA GLU A 952 -29.27 45.55 -6.58
C GLU A 952 -27.75 45.28 -6.50
N ALA A 953 -27.34 44.20 -5.81
CA ALA A 953 -25.94 43.94 -5.51
C ALA A 953 -25.24 43.17 -6.64
N GLU A 954 -24.00 43.57 -6.97
CA GLU A 954 -23.13 42.76 -7.82
C GLU A 954 -22.75 41.44 -7.13
N VAL A 955 -22.81 40.33 -7.88
CA VAL A 955 -22.44 39.00 -7.38
C VAL A 955 -20.97 38.71 -7.69
N ILE A 956 -20.16 38.55 -6.63
CA ILE A 956 -18.73 38.24 -6.73
C ILE A 956 -18.42 36.88 -6.12
N TRP A 957 -17.66 36.06 -6.84
CA TRP A 957 -16.91 34.95 -6.26
C TRP A 957 -15.49 35.41 -5.92
N CYS A 958 -15.12 35.32 -4.64
CA CYS A 958 -13.78 35.60 -4.16
C CYS A 958 -13.11 34.34 -3.62
N GLN A 959 -11.88 34.07 -4.09
CA GLN A 959 -11.09 32.94 -3.62
C GLN A 959 -9.61 33.30 -3.52
N GLU A 960 -8.86 32.57 -2.71
CA GLU A 960 -7.41 32.75 -2.60
C GLU A 960 -6.64 31.93 -3.64
N GLU A 961 -7.19 30.85 -4.17
CA GLU A 961 -6.54 30.03 -5.18
C GLU A 961 -6.44 30.74 -6.53
N HIS A 962 -5.46 30.33 -7.35
CA HIS A 962 -5.34 30.79 -8.74
C HIS A 962 -6.62 30.49 -9.52
N LYS A 963 -6.98 31.35 -10.49
CA LYS A 963 -8.25 31.27 -11.23
C LYS A 963 -8.53 29.92 -11.89
N ASN A 964 -7.49 29.21 -12.34
CA ASN A 964 -7.57 27.87 -12.94
C ASN A 964 -7.50 26.72 -11.89
N GLN A 965 -7.60 27.05 -10.62
CA GLN A 965 -7.56 26.17 -9.46
C GLN A 965 -8.66 26.58 -8.49
N GLY A 966 -8.77 25.92 -7.34
CA GLY A 966 -9.76 26.31 -6.35
C GLY A 966 -11.16 25.92 -6.79
N TYR A 967 -12.06 26.89 -6.77
CA TYR A 967 -13.49 26.64 -6.77
C TYR A 967 -14.22 27.30 -7.93
N TYR A 968 -13.60 28.29 -8.57
CA TYR A 968 -14.26 29.19 -9.51
C TYR A 968 -14.98 28.48 -10.65
N ASP A 969 -14.30 27.56 -11.35
CA ASP A 969 -14.87 26.86 -12.50
C ASP A 969 -16.01 25.90 -12.12
N TYR A 970 -16.04 25.43 -10.87
CA TYR A 970 -17.15 24.64 -10.34
C TYR A 970 -18.33 25.52 -9.91
N ILE A 971 -18.07 26.60 -9.17
CA ILE A 971 -19.10 27.42 -8.52
C ILE A 971 -19.80 28.35 -9.51
N LYS A 972 -19.04 28.98 -10.42
CA LYS A 972 -19.58 29.97 -11.37
C LYS A 972 -20.80 29.48 -12.15
N PRO A 973 -20.76 28.33 -12.87
CA PRO A 973 -21.89 27.91 -13.67
C PRO A 973 -23.12 27.60 -12.80
N ARG A 974 -22.91 27.05 -11.60
CA ARG A 974 -24.00 26.75 -10.65
C ARG A 974 -24.69 27.99 -10.10
N ILE A 975 -23.92 29.03 -9.72
CA ILE A 975 -24.50 30.33 -9.36
C ILE A 975 -25.26 30.93 -10.55
N CYS A 976 -24.71 30.87 -11.76
CA CYS A 976 -25.38 31.36 -12.97
C CYS A 976 -26.74 30.66 -13.17
N THR A 977 -26.81 29.35 -12.99
CA THR A 977 -28.05 28.58 -13.04
C THR A 977 -29.03 29.00 -11.94
N THR A 978 -28.56 29.17 -10.69
CA THR A 978 -29.38 29.63 -9.56
C THR A 978 -30.11 30.94 -9.84
N ILE A 979 -29.43 31.89 -10.50
CA ILE A 979 -29.99 33.23 -10.80
C ILE A 979 -30.61 33.32 -12.21
N GLY A 980 -30.81 32.19 -12.90
CA GLY A 980 -31.35 32.18 -14.26
C GLY A 980 -30.52 33.00 -15.26
N ARG A 981 -29.21 33.12 -15.00
CA ARG A 981 -28.26 33.94 -15.77
C ARG A 981 -28.63 35.43 -15.84
N ALA A 982 -29.39 35.93 -14.87
CA ALA A 982 -29.85 37.31 -14.81
C ALA A 982 -28.72 38.35 -14.69
N HIS A 983 -27.64 38.00 -13.97
CA HIS A 983 -26.50 38.88 -13.73
C HIS A 983 -25.16 38.15 -13.92
N PRO A 984 -24.07 38.87 -14.28
CA PRO A 984 -22.75 38.26 -14.38
C PRO A 984 -22.19 37.92 -12.99
N VAL A 985 -21.62 36.71 -12.84
CA VAL A 985 -20.84 36.32 -11.66
C VAL A 985 -19.39 36.73 -11.87
N ARG A 986 -18.95 37.78 -11.14
CA ARG A 986 -17.60 38.36 -11.27
C ARG A 986 -16.56 37.57 -10.46
N TYR A 987 -15.30 37.65 -10.86
CA TYR A 987 -14.18 36.93 -10.24
C TYR A 987 -13.19 37.89 -9.56
N ALA A 988 -12.94 37.65 -8.27
CA ALA A 988 -11.82 38.20 -7.53
C ALA A 988 -10.94 37.06 -6.98
N GLY A 989 -9.64 37.07 -7.29
CA GLY A 989 -8.71 36.06 -6.81
C GLY A 989 -7.37 36.17 -7.52
N ARG A 990 -6.50 35.18 -7.32
CA ARG A 990 -5.18 35.12 -7.98
C ARG A 990 -5.34 34.83 -9.47
N GLU A 991 -4.45 35.37 -10.29
CA GLU A 991 -4.43 35.08 -11.74
C GLU A 991 -4.15 33.59 -12.01
N PRO A 992 -4.35 33.05 -13.23
CA PRO A 992 -3.99 31.66 -13.51
C PRO A 992 -2.51 31.35 -13.28
N ALA A 993 -2.20 30.17 -12.72
CA ALA A 993 -0.83 29.68 -12.58
C ALA A 993 -0.71 28.15 -12.76
N ALA A 994 0.49 27.71 -13.16
CA ALA A 994 0.82 26.29 -13.27
C ALA A 994 1.11 25.66 -11.90
N ALA A 995 1.89 26.34 -11.06
CA ALA A 995 2.16 25.92 -9.69
C ALA A 995 0.98 26.28 -8.77
N PRO A 996 0.71 25.52 -7.69
CA PRO A 996 -0.37 25.84 -6.77
C PRO A 996 -0.21 27.18 -6.04
N ALA A 997 1.02 27.53 -5.68
CA ALA A 997 1.36 28.78 -5.00
C ALA A 997 2.75 29.27 -5.41
N THR A 998 2.98 30.57 -5.25
CA THR A 998 4.33 31.15 -5.38
C THR A 998 5.22 30.73 -4.20
N GLY A 999 6.49 30.42 -4.49
CA GLY A 999 7.52 30.19 -3.48
C GLY A 999 8.08 31.47 -2.85
N ASN A 1000 7.65 32.66 -3.31
CA ASN A 1000 8.12 33.94 -2.80
C ASN A 1000 7.07 34.63 -1.93
N LYS A 1001 7.37 34.83 -0.65
CA LYS A 1001 6.46 35.45 0.33
C LYS A 1001 6.01 36.86 -0.06
N LYS A 1002 6.88 37.69 -0.66
CA LYS A 1002 6.50 39.04 -1.10
C LYS A 1002 5.51 38.97 -2.26
N ALA A 1003 5.72 38.08 -3.24
CA ALA A 1003 4.79 37.86 -4.33
C ALA A 1003 3.42 37.38 -3.80
N HIS A 1004 3.41 36.46 -2.84
CA HIS A 1004 2.20 35.96 -2.20
C HIS A 1004 1.36 37.09 -1.57
N LEU A 1005 2.03 38.02 -0.86
CA LEU A 1005 1.37 39.17 -0.23
C LEU A 1005 0.85 40.17 -1.27
N LEU A 1006 1.61 40.43 -2.34
CA LEU A 1006 1.16 41.30 -3.45
C LEU A 1006 -0.04 40.71 -4.19
N GLU A 1007 -0.09 39.39 -4.36
CA GLU A 1007 -1.25 38.69 -4.91
C GLU A 1007 -2.47 38.84 -4.01
N LEU A 1008 -2.30 38.68 -2.69
CA LEU A 1008 -3.36 38.88 -1.69
C LEU A 1008 -3.93 40.30 -1.75
N GLU A 1009 -3.06 41.31 -1.65
CA GLU A 1009 -3.43 42.72 -1.74
C GLU A 1009 -4.20 43.01 -3.05
N ARG A 1010 -3.68 42.55 -4.19
CA ARG A 1010 -4.29 42.78 -5.50
C ARG A 1010 -5.72 42.23 -5.58
N PHE A 1011 -5.97 41.00 -5.11
CA PHE A 1011 -7.31 40.45 -5.23
C PHE A 1011 -8.28 41.03 -4.20
N LEU A 1012 -7.80 41.41 -3.00
CA LEU A 1012 -8.60 42.13 -2.02
C LEU A 1012 -9.02 43.51 -2.53
N ASP A 1013 -8.09 44.25 -3.14
CA ASP A 1013 -8.40 45.53 -3.79
C ASP A 1013 -9.44 45.36 -4.90
N LYS A 1014 -9.31 44.32 -5.72
CA LYS A 1014 -10.30 44.00 -6.75
C LYS A 1014 -11.67 43.63 -6.15
N ALA A 1015 -11.69 42.89 -5.04
CA ALA A 1015 -12.93 42.46 -4.38
C ALA A 1015 -13.72 43.63 -3.77
N PHE A 1016 -13.04 44.67 -3.27
CA PHE A 1016 -13.67 45.82 -2.62
C PHE A 1016 -13.74 47.10 -3.47
N ASN A 1017 -13.07 47.18 -4.61
CA ASN A 1017 -13.22 48.29 -5.55
C ASN A 1017 -14.57 48.16 -6.31
N LEU A 1018 -15.51 49.07 -6.03
CA LEU A 1018 -16.84 49.08 -6.64
C LEU A 1018 -16.82 49.35 -8.15
N ASP A 1019 -15.75 49.94 -8.68
CA ASP A 1019 -15.60 50.26 -10.10
C ASP A 1019 -14.81 49.19 -10.88
N ALA A 1020 -14.32 48.13 -10.21
CA ALA A 1020 -13.39 47.15 -10.78
C ALA A 1020 -13.90 46.37 -12.01
N PHE A 1021 -15.21 46.37 -12.26
CA PHE A 1021 -15.85 45.58 -13.32
C PHE A 1021 -16.70 46.41 -14.29
N GLN A 1022 -16.65 47.75 -14.23
CA GLN A 1022 -17.46 48.63 -15.10
C GLN A 1022 -17.15 48.46 -16.59
N ASP A 1023 -15.91 48.09 -16.94
CA ASP A 1023 -15.46 47.89 -18.34
C ASP A 1023 -15.56 46.44 -18.83
N GLN A 1024 -16.08 45.51 -18.01
CA GLN A 1024 -16.22 44.11 -18.39
C GLN A 1024 -17.70 43.83 -18.73
N PRO A 1025 -18.03 43.41 -19.97
CA PRO A 1025 -19.41 43.07 -20.31
C PRO A 1025 -19.95 41.89 -19.49
#